data_AF-A0A927SLA0-F1
#
_entry.id   AF-A0A927SLA0-F1
#
_cell.length_a   1.000
_cell.length_b   1.000
_cell.length_c   1.000
_cell.angle_alpha   90.00
_cell.angle_beta   90.00
_cell.angle_gamma   90.00
#
_symmetry.space_group_name_H-M   'P 1'
#
loop_
_entity.id
_entity.type
_entity.pdbx_description
1 polymer ?
#
loop_
_entity_poly.entity_id
_entity_poly.type
_entity_poly.pdbx_seq_one_letter_code
_entity_poly.pdbx_strand_id
1 'polypeptide(L)'
;MKKFAALLLVLAMVLSLVPMATAEEPIIIRYGTHWTAGWNPNEIDPATGTYTMTDEADRQLRLKAEEAVLQKHNVKIEHVQYAQDVRSELVLSVLAGNPCCEIARMWNGSESTVLAQNVLQPLDDYAYIFEGADWMWPTAVYGHNYFLNANVAFTQYFPLVVNLTMLEAIPALKEADGSTLYPMELLERGQWTWSNFKDYLGKVHAFYGNTPSPEGAANPTIVAYEIDYRQSGLSAMFANGGGIYGDTGLIANSEESIAGVAFLRELMELGYAKDPGTYNGWEPLWCEPGYDWGRGAAVFADCHSWGVKGEGDHLTERGESYAIMPWPAADRLVSVAADGTVTYDPAYQQVISVGDIDGVLKGISPEMTKLALECYRTYWETYYIEQAKQAGAEIASMDEYKAAVAKDQANKFGVDINKLVVIDGVEHDVGAQVLNAWIFNSENCIPNNVAGNLGLTLTWEHTIAKGLMGVEAMPAYEVAIEARKSLFDDVLAETAAILGTDELNDNQAPVITVTGTIIVPVGDDLSAVAWENHFSAEDGFDGVMDPALAAIDVTGVDTATAGAYKAKATFTDKSENAGTAEIDVIVYDPANTVAPTLTVVDELPTIAMDADASAIDWTTYVAEAKDASGLDLKALVVADVSVLDTSMPDLYPVTLTVTDYAGNTASVEIEVEVVVE
;
A
#
# COMPACT_ATOMS: atom_id res chain seq x y z
N MET A 1 24.36 25.65 -68.28
CA MET A 1 24.02 24.41 -67.54
C MET A 1 25.22 23.63 -66.99
N LYS A 2 26.38 23.53 -67.67
CA LYS A 2 27.55 22.81 -67.10
C LYS A 2 28.34 23.52 -65.97
N LYS A 3 28.15 24.83 -65.78
CA LYS A 3 28.79 25.59 -64.67
C LYS A 3 28.00 25.60 -63.35
N PHE A 4 26.72 25.21 -63.36
CA PHE A 4 25.89 25.12 -62.15
C PHE A 4 26.07 23.77 -61.42
N ALA A 5 26.33 22.69 -62.16
CA ALA A 5 26.57 21.37 -61.57
C ALA A 5 27.89 21.29 -60.78
N ALA A 6 28.93 22.02 -61.21
CA ALA A 6 30.21 22.05 -60.50
C ALA A 6 30.14 22.83 -59.18
N LEU A 7 29.27 23.85 -59.07
CA LEU A 7 29.11 24.63 -57.85
C LEU A 7 28.30 23.86 -56.78
N LEU A 8 27.33 23.04 -57.20
CA LEU A 8 26.57 22.16 -56.29
C LEU A 8 27.43 21.00 -55.74
N LEU A 9 28.37 20.47 -56.53
CA LEU A 9 29.25 19.39 -56.07
C LEU A 9 30.29 19.88 -55.04
N VAL A 10 30.77 21.11 -55.20
CA VAL A 10 31.71 21.73 -54.24
C VAL A 10 30.99 22.14 -52.96
N LEU A 11 29.72 22.59 -53.03
CA LEU A 11 28.94 22.87 -51.83
C LEU A 11 28.57 21.59 -51.06
N ALA A 12 28.32 20.47 -51.75
CA ALA A 12 28.08 19.17 -51.13
C ALA A 12 29.35 18.56 -50.48
N MET A 13 30.54 18.79 -51.05
CA MET A 13 31.81 18.33 -50.47
C MET A 13 32.32 19.19 -49.31
N VAL A 14 31.87 20.44 -49.18
CA VAL A 14 32.22 21.31 -48.04
C VAL A 14 31.25 21.13 -46.87
N LEU A 15 30.06 20.56 -47.08
CA LEU A 15 29.15 20.15 -45.99
C LEU A 15 29.46 18.77 -45.37
N SER A 16 30.36 17.98 -45.95
CA SER A 16 30.72 16.64 -45.44
C SER A 16 31.91 16.63 -44.46
N LEU A 17 32.30 17.79 -43.93
CA LEU A 17 33.39 17.94 -42.96
C LEU A 17 32.94 18.71 -41.70
N VAL A 18 31.64 18.69 -41.40
CA VAL A 18 31.22 18.87 -40.01
C VAL A 18 31.68 17.60 -39.29
N PRO A 19 32.54 17.67 -38.25
CA PRO A 19 32.81 16.49 -37.44
C PRO A 19 31.46 15.96 -36.96
N MET A 20 31.12 14.73 -37.33
CA MET A 20 30.05 13.96 -36.69
C MET A 20 30.40 14.04 -35.21
N ALA A 21 29.66 14.84 -34.44
CA ALA A 21 29.73 14.77 -33.00
C ALA A 21 29.46 13.29 -32.68
N THR A 22 30.44 12.62 -32.10
CA THR A 22 30.22 11.30 -31.51
C THR A 22 29.06 11.49 -30.55
N ALA A 23 27.91 10.86 -30.82
CA ALA A 23 26.78 10.90 -29.91
C ALA A 23 27.32 10.45 -28.55
N GLU A 24 27.25 11.34 -27.57
CA GLU A 24 27.71 11.06 -26.21
C GLU A 24 26.88 9.91 -25.68
N GLU A 25 27.54 8.89 -25.10
CA GLU A 25 26.82 7.73 -24.58
C GLU A 25 25.81 8.20 -23.52
N PRO A 26 24.55 7.71 -23.56
CA PRO A 26 23.55 8.14 -22.60
C PRO A 26 23.97 7.88 -21.16
N ILE A 27 23.72 8.84 -20.29
CA ILE A 27 23.89 8.66 -18.84
C ILE A 27 22.79 7.70 -18.36
N ILE A 28 23.13 6.83 -17.41
CA ILE A 28 22.16 5.92 -16.79
C ILE A 28 21.70 6.54 -15.47
N ILE A 29 20.39 6.61 -15.27
CA ILE A 29 19.76 6.87 -13.97
C ILE A 29 19.03 5.60 -13.56
N ARG A 30 19.41 5.06 -12.41
CA ARG A 30 18.78 3.90 -11.79
C ARG A 30 17.59 4.35 -10.98
N TYR A 31 16.43 3.80 -11.30
CA TYR A 31 15.18 4.01 -10.58
C TYR A 31 14.86 2.71 -9.83
N GLY A 32 15.13 2.69 -8.53
CA GLY A 32 14.90 1.56 -7.65
C GLY A 32 13.43 1.39 -7.32
N THR A 33 12.95 0.14 -7.27
CA THR A 33 11.59 -0.23 -6.89
C THR A 33 11.55 -1.60 -6.20
N HIS A 34 10.55 -1.78 -5.34
CA HIS A 34 10.25 -3.08 -4.72
C HIS A 34 9.41 -3.98 -5.63
N TRP A 35 8.94 -3.49 -6.78
CA TRP A 35 8.07 -4.23 -7.68
C TRP A 35 8.31 -3.86 -9.15
N THR A 36 9.37 -4.38 -9.77
CA THR A 36 9.66 -4.17 -11.20
C THR A 36 8.58 -4.74 -12.11
N ALA A 37 7.94 -5.85 -11.73
CA ALA A 37 6.90 -6.49 -12.53
C ALA A 37 5.72 -5.55 -12.87
N GLY A 38 5.36 -4.64 -11.96
CA GLY A 38 4.33 -3.63 -12.18
C GLY A 38 4.84 -2.25 -12.59
N TRP A 39 6.16 -2.07 -12.71
CA TRP A 39 6.78 -0.75 -12.83
C TRP A 39 7.64 -0.58 -14.09
N ASN A 40 8.44 -1.60 -14.40
CA ASN A 40 9.33 -1.63 -15.57
C ASN A 40 8.53 -2.06 -16.82
N PRO A 41 8.34 -1.18 -17.82
CA PRO A 41 7.56 -1.52 -19.02
C PRO A 41 8.25 -2.54 -19.93
N ASN A 42 9.52 -2.87 -19.67
CA ASN A 42 10.32 -3.82 -20.44
C ASN A 42 10.54 -5.15 -19.69
N GLU A 43 9.98 -5.30 -18.48
CA GLU A 43 10.12 -6.54 -17.70
C GLU A 43 9.38 -7.70 -18.38
N ILE A 44 10.05 -8.84 -18.50
CA ILE A 44 9.52 -10.05 -19.12
C ILE A 44 9.49 -11.16 -18.06
N ASP A 45 8.32 -11.77 -17.87
CA ASP A 45 8.19 -12.95 -17.04
C ASP A 45 8.94 -14.12 -17.71
N PRO A 46 9.97 -14.70 -17.08
CA PRO A 46 10.76 -15.76 -17.67
C PRO A 46 9.97 -17.04 -17.92
N ALA A 47 8.88 -17.29 -17.17
CA ALA A 47 8.05 -18.48 -17.33
C ALA A 47 7.14 -18.38 -18.56
N THR A 48 6.57 -17.20 -18.82
CA THR A 48 5.60 -16.99 -19.90
C THR A 48 6.22 -16.38 -21.16
N GLY A 49 7.36 -15.70 -21.04
CA GLY A 49 8.00 -14.95 -22.12
C GLY A 49 7.23 -13.69 -22.53
N THR A 50 6.24 -13.27 -21.73
CA THR A 50 5.42 -12.07 -21.98
C THR A 50 5.79 -10.94 -21.01
N TYR A 51 5.43 -9.70 -21.37
CA TYR A 51 5.61 -8.58 -20.46
C TYR A 51 4.80 -8.80 -19.19
N THR A 52 5.39 -8.52 -18.02
CA THR A 52 4.71 -8.62 -16.72
C THR A 52 3.63 -7.55 -16.57
N MET A 53 3.82 -6.38 -17.20
CA MET A 53 2.84 -5.31 -17.27
C MET A 53 1.76 -5.68 -18.29
N THR A 54 0.61 -6.12 -17.79
CA THR A 54 -0.50 -6.65 -18.60
C THR A 54 -1.38 -5.56 -19.22
N ASP A 55 -1.42 -4.37 -18.64
CA ASP A 55 -2.06 -3.21 -19.24
C ASP A 55 -1.13 -2.62 -20.32
N GLU A 56 -1.37 -3.01 -21.57
CA GLU A 56 -0.59 -2.53 -22.71
C GLU A 56 -0.74 -1.02 -22.94
N ALA A 57 -1.87 -0.41 -22.56
CA ALA A 57 -2.05 1.03 -22.69
C ALA A 57 -1.12 1.77 -21.71
N ASP A 58 -1.05 1.33 -20.44
CA ASP A 58 -0.11 1.85 -19.44
C ASP A 58 1.34 1.64 -19.85
N ARG A 59 1.67 0.43 -20.35
CA ARG A 59 3.01 0.09 -20.82
C ARG A 59 3.49 1.04 -21.92
N GLN A 60 2.64 1.38 -22.88
CA GLN A 60 2.98 2.34 -23.94
C GLN A 60 3.19 3.77 -23.42
N LEU A 61 2.46 4.19 -22.39
CA LEU A 61 2.68 5.50 -21.74
C LEU A 61 4.06 5.58 -21.09
N ARG A 62 4.46 4.52 -20.37
CA ARG A 62 5.79 4.44 -19.74
C ARG A 62 6.92 4.42 -20.76
N LEU A 63 6.78 3.67 -21.85
CA LEU A 63 7.77 3.67 -22.94
C LEU A 63 7.92 5.06 -23.59
N LYS A 64 6.82 5.80 -23.73
CA LYS A 64 6.85 7.18 -24.23
C LYS A 64 7.54 8.13 -23.26
N ALA A 65 7.32 7.95 -21.97
CA ALA A 65 8.02 8.70 -20.93
C ALA A 65 9.54 8.42 -20.95
N GLU A 66 9.96 7.16 -21.05
CA GLU A 66 11.38 6.78 -21.21
C GLU A 66 12.01 7.37 -22.48
N GLU A 67 11.28 7.33 -23.60
CA GLU A 67 11.72 7.95 -24.86
C GLU A 67 11.90 9.46 -24.73
N ALA A 68 10.98 10.15 -24.06
CA ALA A 68 11.07 11.59 -23.84
C ALA A 68 12.26 11.96 -22.94
N VAL A 69 12.52 11.19 -21.90
CA VAL A 69 13.71 11.36 -21.03
C VAL A 69 14.99 11.17 -21.85
N LEU A 70 15.07 10.12 -22.67
CA LEU A 70 16.22 9.88 -23.54
C LEU A 70 16.45 11.03 -24.53
N GLN A 71 15.40 11.52 -25.18
CA GLN A 71 15.51 12.59 -26.18
C GLN A 71 15.87 13.94 -25.57
N LYS A 72 15.32 14.27 -24.41
CA LYS A 72 15.48 15.59 -23.77
C LYS A 72 16.79 15.68 -22.98
N HIS A 73 17.15 14.62 -22.27
CA HIS A 73 18.25 14.63 -21.30
C HIS A 73 19.43 13.75 -21.70
N ASN A 74 19.33 12.98 -22.79
CA ASN A 74 20.30 11.94 -23.15
C ASN A 74 20.51 10.94 -22.00
N VAL A 75 19.42 10.57 -21.32
CA VAL A 75 19.42 9.65 -20.16
C VAL A 75 18.63 8.39 -20.49
N LYS A 76 19.16 7.24 -20.09
CA LYS A 76 18.40 5.98 -20.01
C LYS A 76 17.99 5.73 -18.57
N ILE A 77 16.72 5.40 -18.37
CA ILE A 77 16.22 4.92 -17.08
C ILE A 77 16.47 3.41 -17.01
N GLU A 78 17.16 2.99 -15.97
CA GLU A 78 17.31 1.58 -15.61
C GLU A 78 16.46 1.30 -14.38
N HIS A 79 15.42 0.48 -14.53
CA HIS A 79 14.60 0.06 -13.40
C HIS A 79 15.33 -1.03 -12.63
N VAL A 80 15.53 -0.83 -11.33
CA VAL A 80 16.28 -1.74 -10.46
C VAL A 80 15.33 -2.34 -9.41
N GLN A 81 15.17 -3.65 -9.42
CA GLN A 81 14.48 -4.37 -8.34
C GLN A 81 15.38 -4.39 -7.11
N TYR A 82 14.85 -3.99 -5.95
CA TYR A 82 15.57 -4.20 -4.69
C TYR A 82 15.76 -5.69 -4.42
N ALA A 83 16.98 -6.07 -4.03
CA ALA A 83 17.34 -7.46 -3.78
C ALA A 83 16.71 -8.01 -2.48
N GLN A 84 16.35 -7.13 -1.55
CA GLN A 84 15.76 -7.44 -0.26
C GLN A 84 14.78 -6.34 0.17
N ASP A 85 14.33 -6.37 1.43
CA ASP A 85 13.44 -5.35 1.99
C ASP A 85 14.00 -3.94 1.75
N VAL A 86 13.13 -3.01 1.33
CA VAL A 86 13.49 -1.62 1.01
C VAL A 86 14.27 -0.95 2.13
N ARG A 87 13.86 -1.16 3.38
CA ARG A 87 14.48 -0.52 4.55
C ARG A 87 15.92 -0.98 4.71
N SER A 88 16.24 -2.23 4.36
CA SER A 88 17.59 -2.78 4.46
C SER A 88 18.41 -2.48 3.20
N GLU A 89 17.87 -2.67 2.00
CA GLU A 89 18.60 -2.44 0.74
C GLU A 89 19.12 -1.00 0.63
N LEU A 90 18.26 -0.01 0.90
CA LEU A 90 18.62 1.40 0.72
C LEU A 90 19.77 1.80 1.66
N VAL A 91 19.64 1.53 2.96
CA VAL A 91 20.66 1.92 3.95
C VAL A 91 21.99 1.23 3.72
N LEU A 92 21.99 -0.07 3.37
CA LEU A 92 23.24 -0.79 3.13
C LEU A 92 23.95 -0.32 1.87
N SER A 93 23.20 0.04 0.83
CA SER A 93 23.81 0.58 -0.39
C SER A 93 24.46 1.96 -0.16
N VAL A 94 23.83 2.82 0.64
CA VAL A 94 24.39 4.13 1.02
C VAL A 94 25.59 3.96 1.97
N LEU A 95 25.49 3.04 2.95
CA LEU A 95 26.58 2.68 3.85
C LEU A 95 27.81 2.18 3.10
N ALA A 96 27.61 1.38 2.03
CA ALA A 96 28.68 0.91 1.16
C ALA A 96 29.32 2.01 0.30
N GLY A 97 28.81 3.24 0.33
CA GLY A 97 29.25 4.35 -0.51
C GLY A 97 28.93 4.17 -1.99
N ASN A 98 28.00 3.26 -2.31
CA ASN A 98 27.55 2.98 -3.67
C ASN A 98 26.02 2.75 -3.66
N PRO A 99 25.22 3.83 -3.61
CA PRO A 99 23.77 3.75 -3.57
C PRO A 99 23.23 2.85 -4.69
N CYS A 100 22.25 1.99 -4.38
CA CYS A 100 21.72 1.01 -5.33
C CYS A 100 20.97 1.68 -6.50
N CYS A 101 20.45 2.89 -6.27
CA CYS A 101 19.75 3.71 -7.24
C CYS A 101 19.92 5.21 -6.95
N GLU A 102 19.65 6.06 -7.94
CA GLU A 102 19.57 7.51 -7.72
C GLU A 102 18.20 7.89 -7.17
N ILE A 103 17.12 7.37 -7.77
CA ILE A 103 15.73 7.58 -7.35
C ILE A 103 15.24 6.29 -6.70
N ALA A 104 14.78 6.36 -5.45
CA ALA A 104 14.35 5.22 -4.66
C ALA A 104 12.83 5.28 -4.42
N ARG A 105 12.07 4.33 -4.99
CA ARG A 105 10.66 4.16 -4.71
C ARG A 105 10.44 3.36 -3.43
N MET A 106 9.83 3.98 -2.44
CA MET A 106 9.47 3.37 -1.17
C MET A 106 8.02 2.89 -1.22
N TRP A 107 7.75 1.72 -0.63
CA TRP A 107 6.37 1.28 -0.42
C TRP A 107 5.78 1.97 0.81
N ASN A 108 4.48 2.26 0.75
CA ASN A 108 3.76 2.96 1.80
C ASN A 108 3.92 2.29 3.18
N GLY A 109 4.53 3.00 4.12
CA GLY A 109 4.81 2.56 5.49
C GLY A 109 6.29 2.30 5.75
N SER A 110 7.13 2.22 4.72
CA SER A 110 8.59 2.06 4.89
C SER A 110 9.31 3.38 5.17
N GLU A 111 8.70 4.50 4.79
CA GLU A 111 9.35 5.81 4.72
C GLU A 111 9.79 6.32 6.08
N SER A 112 9.00 6.07 7.13
CA SER A 112 9.35 6.47 8.50
C SER A 112 10.65 5.82 8.95
N THR A 113 10.82 4.54 8.64
CA THR A 113 12.05 3.79 8.91
C THR A 113 13.21 4.32 8.08
N VAL A 114 12.99 4.58 6.78
CA VAL A 114 14.02 5.07 5.86
C VAL A 114 14.49 6.50 6.23
N LEU A 115 13.57 7.38 6.62
CA LEU A 115 13.93 8.70 7.16
C LEU A 115 14.74 8.56 8.44
N ALA A 116 14.35 7.66 9.34
CA ALA A 116 15.08 7.35 10.56
C ALA A 116 16.44 6.63 10.32
N GLN A 117 16.82 6.35 9.06
CA GLN A 117 18.17 5.89 8.68
C GLN A 117 19.06 7.02 8.17
N ASN A 118 18.48 8.21 7.92
CA ASN A 118 19.16 9.36 7.35
C ASN A 118 19.82 9.09 5.98
N VAL A 119 19.19 8.27 5.14
CA VAL A 119 19.72 7.85 3.83
C VAL A 119 19.20 8.69 2.67
N LEU A 120 18.15 9.49 2.88
CA LEU A 120 17.60 10.41 1.88
C LEU A 120 18.29 11.77 1.99
N GLN A 121 18.57 12.40 0.86
CA GLN A 121 19.06 13.79 0.83
C GLN A 121 17.89 14.78 0.78
N PRO A 122 17.97 15.93 1.47
CA PRO A 122 16.99 17.00 1.30
C PRO A 122 17.05 17.57 -0.11
N LEU A 123 15.89 17.92 -0.67
CA LEU A 123 15.71 18.33 -2.06
C LEU A 123 15.38 19.82 -2.21
N ASP A 124 15.44 20.59 -1.12
CA ASP A 124 14.99 21.99 -1.09
C ASP A 124 15.73 22.88 -2.09
N ASP A 125 17.04 22.65 -2.27
CA ASP A 125 17.88 23.36 -3.25
C ASP A 125 17.44 23.14 -4.71
N TYR A 126 16.58 22.15 -4.94
CA TYR A 126 16.06 21.75 -6.24
C TYR A 126 14.57 22.06 -6.45
N ALA A 127 13.91 22.73 -5.49
CA ALA A 127 12.48 23.03 -5.57
C ALA A 127 12.09 23.77 -6.87
N TYR A 128 12.99 24.59 -7.43
CA TYR A 128 12.79 25.29 -8.71
C TYR A 128 12.49 24.35 -9.89
N ILE A 129 12.92 23.08 -9.81
CA ILE A 129 12.64 22.06 -10.84
C ILE A 129 11.15 21.72 -10.85
N PHE A 130 10.42 21.94 -9.76
CA PHE A 130 9.02 21.54 -9.59
C PHE A 130 8.05 22.73 -9.51
N GLU A 131 8.52 23.95 -9.79
CA GLU A 131 7.62 25.11 -9.95
C GLU A 131 6.54 24.80 -11.00
N GLY A 132 5.28 24.94 -10.60
CA GLY A 132 4.10 24.62 -11.42
C GLY A 132 3.76 23.12 -11.50
N ALA A 133 4.36 22.28 -10.65
CA ALA A 133 4.12 20.84 -10.57
C ALA A 133 3.91 20.39 -9.12
N ASP A 134 3.12 21.14 -8.36
CA ASP A 134 2.88 20.92 -6.91
C ASP A 134 2.37 19.52 -6.59
N TRP A 135 1.71 18.85 -7.55
CA TRP A 135 1.29 17.47 -7.41
C TRP A 135 2.46 16.47 -7.29
N MET A 136 3.67 16.82 -7.73
CA MET A 136 4.88 16.01 -7.51
C MET A 136 5.62 16.37 -6.21
N TRP A 137 5.24 17.48 -5.58
CA TRP A 137 5.98 18.10 -4.49
C TRP A 137 5.14 18.07 -3.20
N PRO A 138 5.07 16.91 -2.53
CA PRO A 138 4.21 16.72 -1.35
C PRO A 138 4.64 17.64 -0.19
N THR A 139 3.77 17.75 0.83
CA THR A 139 4.05 18.51 2.05
C THR A 139 5.43 18.18 2.63
N ALA A 140 6.22 19.23 2.91
CA ALA A 140 7.55 19.09 3.50
C ALA A 140 7.48 18.44 4.89
N VAL A 141 8.49 17.63 5.22
CA VAL A 141 8.58 16.92 6.50
C VAL A 141 9.87 17.33 7.21
N TYR A 142 9.80 17.55 8.53
CA TYR A 142 10.94 18.02 9.32
C TYR A 142 11.59 19.32 8.80
N GLY A 143 10.81 20.17 8.12
CA GLY A 143 11.29 21.44 7.54
C GLY A 143 11.99 21.31 6.19
N HIS A 144 12.00 20.11 5.58
CA HIS A 144 12.69 19.80 4.34
C HIS A 144 11.82 18.95 3.40
N ASN A 145 12.10 19.02 2.10
CA ASN A 145 11.50 18.12 1.11
C ASN A 145 12.40 16.92 0.91
N TYR A 146 11.96 15.73 1.33
CA TYR A 146 12.67 14.46 1.08
C TYR A 146 12.01 13.60 0.01
N PHE A 147 10.76 13.92 -0.31
CA PHE A 147 9.87 13.06 -1.06
C PHE A 147 9.43 13.68 -2.39
N LEU A 148 9.12 12.80 -3.33
CA LEU A 148 8.59 13.08 -4.66
C LEU A 148 7.36 12.20 -4.89
N ASN A 149 6.28 12.79 -5.39
CA ASN A 149 5.06 12.06 -5.70
C ASN A 149 4.90 11.84 -7.21
N ALA A 150 4.57 10.60 -7.58
CA ALA A 150 4.31 10.20 -8.95
C ALA A 150 2.82 10.21 -9.31
N ASN A 151 1.92 10.24 -8.33
CA ASN A 151 0.51 9.90 -8.51
C ASN A 151 -0.40 11.14 -8.56
N VAL A 152 -1.22 11.27 -9.60
CA VAL A 152 -2.31 12.27 -9.64
C VAL A 152 -3.62 11.65 -9.16
N ALA A 153 -4.03 11.97 -7.94
CA ALA A 153 -5.28 11.50 -7.36
C ALA A 153 -6.50 12.30 -7.86
N PHE A 154 -7.62 11.59 -8.08
CA PHE A 154 -8.92 12.18 -8.46
C PHE A 154 -9.94 12.18 -7.32
N THR A 155 -9.69 11.36 -6.29
CA THR A 155 -10.56 11.21 -5.14
C THR A 155 -9.80 10.69 -3.92
N GLN A 156 -10.41 10.81 -2.75
CA GLN A 156 -9.89 10.34 -1.47
C GLN A 156 -9.73 8.80 -1.46
N TYR A 157 -9.02 8.25 -0.47
CA TYR A 157 -8.93 6.79 -0.32
C TYR A 157 -10.29 6.16 0.02
N PHE A 158 -11.12 6.88 0.77
CA PHE A 158 -12.51 6.57 1.08
C PHE A 158 -13.41 7.78 0.73
N PRO A 159 -13.79 7.96 -0.55
CA PRO A 159 -14.71 9.02 -0.95
C PRO A 159 -16.06 8.99 -0.26
N LEU A 160 -16.64 10.18 -0.09
CA LEU A 160 -18.05 10.38 0.21
C LEU A 160 -18.90 10.03 -1.02
N VAL A 161 -19.53 8.86 -1.01
CA VAL A 161 -20.48 8.43 -2.05
C VAL A 161 -21.91 8.81 -1.69
N VAL A 162 -22.77 9.00 -2.68
CA VAL A 162 -24.19 9.32 -2.48
C VAL A 162 -25.10 8.58 -3.47
N ASN A 163 -26.18 7.97 -2.96
CA ASN A 163 -27.25 7.38 -3.77
C ASN A 163 -28.25 8.46 -4.18
N LEU A 164 -28.18 8.94 -5.42
CA LEU A 164 -29.02 10.02 -5.94
C LEU A 164 -30.49 9.61 -6.02
N THR A 165 -30.77 8.36 -6.34
CA THR A 165 -32.14 7.85 -6.46
C THR A 165 -32.85 7.82 -5.10
N MET A 166 -32.14 7.52 -4.02
CA MET A 166 -32.71 7.60 -2.67
C MET A 166 -33.06 9.05 -2.28
N LEU A 167 -32.31 10.04 -2.76
CA LEU A 167 -32.61 11.46 -2.51
C LEU A 167 -33.90 11.90 -3.21
N GLU A 168 -34.15 11.40 -4.42
CA GLU A 168 -35.36 11.73 -5.20
C GLU A 168 -36.66 11.36 -4.50
N ALA A 169 -36.62 10.36 -3.61
CA ALA A 169 -37.78 9.91 -2.85
C ALA A 169 -38.14 10.85 -1.68
N ILE A 170 -37.24 11.75 -1.26
CA ILE A 170 -37.40 12.56 -0.05
C ILE A 170 -38.20 13.84 -0.37
N PRO A 171 -39.43 14.01 0.16
CA PRO A 171 -40.24 15.19 -0.14
C PRO A 171 -39.64 16.50 0.40
N ALA A 172 -38.90 16.42 1.50
CA ALA A 172 -38.25 17.59 2.13
C ALA A 172 -37.07 18.14 1.31
N LEU A 173 -36.62 17.42 0.28
CA LEU A 173 -35.60 17.86 -0.67
C LEU A 173 -36.20 18.42 -1.97
N LYS A 174 -37.54 18.51 -2.06
CA LYS A 174 -38.19 19.05 -3.26
C LYS A 174 -38.22 20.58 -3.23
N GLU A 175 -37.71 21.18 -4.30
CA GLU A 175 -37.79 22.61 -4.58
C GLU A 175 -39.19 23.00 -5.07
N ALA A 176 -39.44 24.31 -5.17
CA ALA A 176 -40.76 24.84 -5.53
C ALA A 176 -41.25 24.41 -6.93
N ASP A 177 -40.31 24.07 -7.83
CA ASP A 177 -40.59 23.57 -9.18
C ASP A 177 -40.71 22.04 -9.25
N GLY A 178 -40.61 21.35 -8.11
CA GLY A 178 -40.70 19.89 -8.01
C GLY A 178 -39.37 19.16 -8.22
N SER A 179 -38.28 19.87 -8.52
CA SER A 179 -36.94 19.29 -8.62
C SER A 179 -36.40 18.83 -7.27
N THR A 180 -35.50 17.84 -7.30
CA THR A 180 -34.77 17.41 -6.11
C THR A 180 -33.54 18.30 -5.95
N LEU A 181 -33.35 18.91 -4.78
CA LEU A 181 -32.12 19.60 -4.43
C LEU A 181 -31.01 18.56 -4.21
N TYR A 182 -30.16 18.36 -5.22
CA TYR A 182 -29.00 17.47 -5.13
C TYR A 182 -27.82 18.13 -4.39
N PRO A 183 -26.92 17.34 -3.77
CA PRO A 183 -25.73 17.88 -3.14
C PRO A 183 -24.79 18.58 -4.13
N MET A 184 -24.75 18.14 -5.40
CA MET A 184 -23.99 18.82 -6.46
C MET A 184 -24.47 20.25 -6.71
N GLU A 185 -25.77 20.50 -6.61
CA GLU A 185 -26.32 21.85 -6.75
C GLU A 185 -26.00 22.74 -5.55
N LEU A 186 -25.97 22.18 -4.33
CA LEU A 186 -25.44 22.89 -3.17
C LEU A 186 -23.97 23.27 -3.37
N LEU A 187 -23.16 22.39 -3.97
CA LEU A 187 -21.77 22.67 -4.27
C LEU A 187 -21.61 23.83 -5.24
N GLU A 188 -22.34 23.81 -6.36
CA GLU A 188 -22.34 24.89 -7.37
C GLU A 188 -22.79 26.24 -6.78
N ARG A 189 -23.69 26.23 -5.79
CA ARG A 189 -24.17 27.43 -5.09
C ARG A 189 -23.23 27.91 -3.96
N GLY A 190 -22.12 27.21 -3.68
CA GLY A 190 -21.27 27.51 -2.51
C GLY A 190 -21.95 27.23 -1.18
N GLN A 191 -22.91 26.32 -1.18
CA GLN A 191 -23.73 25.93 -0.03
C GLN A 191 -23.43 24.51 0.44
N TRP A 192 -22.49 23.79 -0.17
CA TRP A 192 -22.01 22.49 0.30
C TRP A 192 -21.03 22.65 1.48
N THR A 193 -21.57 23.13 2.59
CA THR A 193 -20.85 23.42 3.83
C THR A 193 -21.32 22.51 4.97
N TRP A 194 -20.58 22.46 6.08
CA TRP A 194 -20.93 21.65 7.27
C TRP A 194 -22.35 21.88 7.78
N SER A 195 -22.73 23.15 7.97
CA SER A 195 -24.06 23.48 8.48
C SER A 195 -25.16 22.97 7.56
N ASN A 196 -24.99 23.14 6.25
CA ASN A 196 -25.98 22.69 5.26
C ASN A 196 -25.95 21.18 5.06
N PHE A 197 -24.78 20.53 5.11
CA PHE A 197 -24.67 19.08 5.06
C PHE A 197 -25.36 18.43 6.26
N LYS A 198 -25.18 18.98 7.47
CA LYS A 198 -25.89 18.53 8.68
C LYS A 198 -27.41 18.66 8.53
N ASP A 199 -27.91 19.81 8.05
CA ASP A 199 -29.34 19.99 7.77
C ASP A 199 -29.85 19.01 6.71
N TYR A 200 -29.06 18.78 5.67
CA TYR A 200 -29.34 17.83 4.59
C TYR A 200 -29.47 16.40 5.12
N LEU A 201 -28.48 15.92 5.88
CA LEU A 201 -28.52 14.61 6.54
C LEU A 201 -29.70 14.51 7.51
N GLY A 202 -30.07 15.59 8.20
CA GLY A 202 -31.26 15.61 9.05
C GLY A 202 -32.56 15.33 8.29
N LYS A 203 -32.70 15.88 7.07
CA LYS A 203 -33.85 15.59 6.18
C LYS A 203 -33.84 14.15 5.69
N VAL A 204 -32.66 13.62 5.35
CA VAL A 204 -32.48 12.22 4.95
C VAL A 204 -32.83 11.28 6.10
N HIS A 205 -32.30 11.52 7.29
CA HIS A 205 -32.55 10.74 8.50
C HIS A 205 -34.03 10.77 8.88
N ALA A 206 -34.69 11.92 8.80
CA ALA A 206 -36.12 12.04 9.10
C ALA A 206 -36.99 11.17 8.17
N PHE A 207 -36.55 10.94 6.93
CA PHE A 207 -37.27 10.11 5.97
C PHE A 207 -36.94 8.62 6.11
N TYR A 208 -35.65 8.27 6.22
CA TYR A 208 -35.18 6.88 6.16
C TYR A 208 -34.86 6.24 7.51
N GLY A 209 -34.67 6.99 8.59
CA GLY A 209 -34.13 6.48 9.86
C GLY A 209 -34.99 5.45 10.60
N ASN A 210 -36.21 5.18 10.10
CA ASN A 210 -37.10 4.11 10.58
C ASN A 210 -37.43 3.06 9.49
N THR A 211 -36.88 3.21 8.30
CA THR A 211 -37.05 2.27 7.19
C THR A 211 -36.08 1.10 7.40
N PRO A 212 -36.55 -0.16 7.45
CA PRO A 212 -35.67 -1.31 7.61
C PRO A 212 -34.62 -1.38 6.51
N SER A 213 -33.38 -1.70 6.88
CA SER A 213 -32.32 -1.94 5.92
C SER A 213 -32.56 -3.25 5.13
N PRO A 214 -31.99 -3.36 3.92
CA PRO A 214 -31.88 -4.62 3.20
C PRO A 214 -31.22 -5.74 4.04
N GLU A 215 -31.51 -6.99 3.68
CA GLU A 215 -30.89 -8.15 4.34
C GLU A 215 -29.37 -8.14 4.20
N GLY A 216 -28.67 -8.50 5.28
CA GLY A 216 -27.21 -8.53 5.33
C GLY A 216 -26.56 -7.20 5.71
N ALA A 217 -27.34 -6.13 5.89
CA ALA A 217 -26.81 -4.85 6.32
C ALA A 217 -26.44 -4.80 7.81
N ALA A 218 -25.40 -4.04 8.16
CA ALA A 218 -24.92 -3.94 9.53
C ALA A 218 -25.91 -3.15 10.41
N ASN A 219 -26.41 -2.04 9.89
CA ASN A 219 -27.40 -1.21 10.57
C ASN A 219 -28.84 -1.72 10.28
N PRO A 220 -29.74 -1.78 11.28
CA PRO A 220 -31.10 -2.35 11.11
C PRO A 220 -32.06 -1.45 10.34
N THR A 221 -31.72 -0.17 10.19
CA THR A 221 -32.49 0.83 9.46
C THR A 221 -31.58 1.62 8.54
N ILE A 222 -32.11 2.09 7.42
CA ILE A 222 -31.36 2.85 6.44
C ILE A 222 -30.70 4.07 7.12
N VAL A 223 -29.40 4.21 6.92
CA VAL A 223 -28.57 5.25 7.53
C VAL A 223 -28.49 6.45 6.60
N ALA A 224 -28.54 7.67 7.14
CA ALA A 224 -28.36 8.87 6.34
C ALA A 224 -26.91 8.99 5.84
N TYR A 225 -25.94 8.77 6.73
CA TYR A 225 -24.52 8.66 6.40
C TYR A 225 -23.88 7.50 7.18
N GLU A 226 -23.41 6.47 6.49
CA GLU A 226 -22.66 5.37 7.13
C GLU A 226 -21.16 5.60 6.99
N ILE A 227 -20.42 5.50 8.10
CA ILE A 227 -19.04 6.02 8.18
C ILE A 227 -18.03 4.99 8.64
N ASP A 228 -16.80 5.12 8.13
CA ASP A 228 -15.60 4.75 8.89
C ASP A 228 -15.10 6.04 9.54
N TYR A 229 -15.33 6.20 10.86
CA TYR A 229 -15.00 7.46 11.54
C TYR A 229 -13.51 7.82 11.53
N ARG A 230 -12.59 6.89 11.19
CA ARG A 230 -11.18 7.22 10.97
C ARG A 230 -11.04 8.00 9.65
N GLN A 231 -11.72 7.55 8.60
CA GLN A 231 -11.67 8.18 7.27
C GLN A 231 -12.51 9.44 7.20
N SER A 232 -13.76 9.40 7.69
CA SER A 232 -14.60 10.57 7.88
C SER A 232 -13.93 11.63 8.76
N GLY A 233 -13.22 11.22 9.82
CA GLY A 233 -12.50 12.11 10.72
C GLY A 233 -11.38 12.86 10.00
N LEU A 234 -10.58 12.15 9.19
CA LEU A 234 -9.58 12.77 8.32
C LEU A 234 -10.22 13.75 7.34
N SER A 235 -11.23 13.31 6.59
CA SER A 235 -11.94 14.18 5.65
C SER A 235 -12.48 15.44 6.32
N ALA A 236 -13.00 15.33 7.56
CA ALA A 236 -13.46 16.47 8.33
C ALA A 236 -12.36 17.42 8.76
N MET A 237 -11.19 16.90 9.15
CA MET A 237 -10.05 17.73 9.52
C MET A 237 -9.55 18.52 8.30
N PHE A 238 -9.30 17.84 7.18
CA PHE A 238 -8.74 18.46 5.97
C PHE A 238 -9.70 19.45 5.30
N ALA A 239 -11.01 19.16 5.31
CA ALA A 239 -12.02 20.10 4.80
C ALA A 239 -12.22 21.35 5.69
N ASN A 240 -11.50 21.44 6.81
CA ASN A 240 -11.42 22.62 7.67
C ASN A 240 -10.01 23.21 7.73
N GLY A 241 -9.05 22.76 6.93
CA GLY A 241 -7.65 23.19 7.01
C GLY A 241 -6.86 22.64 8.19
N GLY A 242 -7.36 21.57 8.82
CA GLY A 242 -6.62 20.76 9.78
C GLY A 242 -5.94 19.56 9.10
N GLY A 243 -5.41 18.65 9.91
CA GLY A 243 -4.70 17.46 9.47
C GLY A 243 -3.99 16.78 10.63
N ILE A 244 -3.25 15.70 10.37
CA ILE A 244 -2.37 15.10 11.41
C ILE A 244 -1.04 15.84 11.45
N TYR A 245 -0.45 16.07 10.28
CA TYR A 245 0.84 16.74 10.08
C TYR A 245 0.70 17.75 8.93
N GLY A 246 1.38 18.89 9.02
CA GLY A 246 1.39 19.94 8.00
C GLY A 246 2.67 20.77 8.05
N ASP A 247 2.65 21.95 7.44
CA ASP A 247 3.84 22.81 7.28
C ASP A 247 4.49 23.24 8.61
N THR A 248 3.72 23.22 9.71
CA THR A 248 4.18 23.58 11.05
C THR A 248 4.51 22.36 11.93
N GLY A 249 4.53 21.15 11.35
CA GLY A 249 4.73 19.91 12.06
C GLY A 249 3.42 19.23 12.44
N LEU A 250 3.35 18.70 13.68
CA LEU A 250 2.15 18.06 14.21
C LEU A 250 1.00 19.07 14.35
N ILE A 251 -0.13 18.81 13.70
CA ILE A 251 -1.34 19.64 13.73
C ILE A 251 -2.61 18.87 14.09
N ALA A 252 -2.47 17.61 14.54
CA ALA A 252 -3.60 16.77 14.98
C ALA A 252 -4.44 17.39 16.11
N ASN A 253 -3.84 18.26 16.92
CA ASN A 253 -4.49 19.00 18.01
C ASN A 253 -4.78 20.48 17.66
N SER A 254 -4.69 20.90 16.39
CA SER A 254 -5.05 22.25 16.00
C SER A 254 -6.55 22.52 16.22
N GLU A 255 -6.93 23.80 16.30
CA GLU A 255 -8.33 24.20 16.44
C GLU A 255 -9.18 23.64 15.29
N GLU A 256 -8.63 23.65 14.08
CA GLU A 256 -9.26 23.14 12.87
C GLU A 256 -9.48 21.62 12.92
N SER A 257 -8.45 20.87 13.34
CA SER A 257 -8.49 19.42 13.47
C SER A 257 -9.50 18.99 14.54
N ILE A 258 -9.47 19.64 15.70
CA ILE A 258 -10.42 19.40 16.80
C ILE A 258 -11.85 19.70 16.35
N ALA A 259 -12.07 20.82 15.65
CA ALA A 259 -13.40 21.19 15.15
C ALA A 259 -13.93 20.19 14.11
N GLY A 260 -13.07 19.65 13.24
CA GLY A 260 -13.44 18.59 12.28
C GLY A 260 -13.97 17.34 12.98
N VAL A 261 -13.21 16.81 13.94
CA VAL A 261 -13.63 15.63 14.72
C VAL A 261 -14.87 15.91 15.57
N ALA A 262 -14.98 17.12 16.13
CA ALA A 262 -16.16 17.52 16.90
C ALA A 262 -17.42 17.59 16.03
N PHE A 263 -17.32 18.04 14.78
CA PHE A 263 -18.44 18.03 13.84
C PHE A 263 -18.87 16.61 13.48
N LEU A 264 -17.92 15.70 13.21
CA LEU A 264 -18.24 14.29 13.00
C LEU A 264 -18.95 13.68 14.21
N ARG A 265 -18.46 13.95 15.42
CA ARG A 265 -19.11 13.53 16.67
C ARG A 265 -20.54 14.06 16.78
N GLU A 266 -20.77 15.33 16.43
CA GLU A 266 -22.12 15.91 16.41
C GLU A 266 -23.05 15.13 15.47
N LEU A 267 -22.60 14.77 14.26
CA LEU A 267 -23.39 13.96 13.33
C LEU A 267 -23.73 12.58 13.90
N MET A 268 -22.80 11.95 14.61
CA MET A 268 -23.01 10.67 15.29
C MET A 268 -24.02 10.79 16.44
N GLU A 269 -23.89 11.82 17.29
CA GLU A 269 -24.81 12.07 18.41
C GLU A 269 -26.24 12.37 17.95
N LEU A 270 -26.39 13.02 16.80
CA LEU A 270 -27.69 13.25 16.15
C LEU A 270 -28.26 11.99 15.48
N GLY A 271 -27.47 10.91 15.37
CA GLY A 271 -27.82 9.69 14.65
C GLY A 271 -27.87 9.85 13.12
N TYR A 272 -27.32 10.96 12.61
CA TYR A 272 -27.24 11.26 11.18
C TYR A 272 -26.09 10.49 10.54
N ALA A 273 -24.98 10.34 11.27
CA ALA A 273 -23.90 9.43 10.92
C ALA A 273 -23.89 8.20 11.84
N LYS A 274 -23.59 7.02 11.31
CA LYS A 274 -23.43 5.79 12.12
C LYS A 274 -22.30 4.92 11.58
N ASP A 275 -21.58 4.24 12.47
CA ASP A 275 -20.65 3.20 12.09
C ASP A 275 -21.38 1.87 11.83
N PRO A 276 -20.78 0.95 11.06
CA PRO A 276 -21.34 -0.38 10.77
C PRO A 276 -21.09 -1.39 11.92
N GLY A 277 -20.72 -0.94 13.11
CA GLY A 277 -20.21 -1.79 14.18
C GLY A 277 -18.68 -1.89 14.17
N THR A 278 -18.13 -2.68 15.10
CA THR A 278 -16.68 -2.72 15.36
C THR A 278 -16.14 -4.15 15.54
N TYR A 279 -14.87 -4.37 15.19
CA TYR A 279 -14.17 -5.66 15.39
C TYR A 279 -13.86 -5.95 16.86
N ASN A 280 -13.46 -4.91 17.60
CA ASN A 280 -12.86 -5.01 18.93
C ASN A 280 -13.43 -3.96 19.91
N GLY A 281 -14.62 -3.43 19.62
CA GLY A 281 -15.31 -2.43 20.44
C GLY A 281 -14.96 -0.98 20.08
N TRP A 282 -13.99 -0.74 19.20
CA TRP A 282 -13.61 0.63 18.79
C TRP A 282 -13.02 0.73 17.38
N GLU A 283 -12.68 -0.36 16.72
CA GLU A 283 -12.23 -0.32 15.33
C GLU A 283 -13.42 -0.64 14.41
N PRO A 284 -13.82 0.27 13.51
CA PRO A 284 -15.00 0.06 12.68
C PRO A 284 -14.77 -1.08 11.68
N LEU A 285 -15.84 -1.79 11.30
CA LEU A 285 -15.74 -2.86 10.30
C LEU A 285 -15.22 -2.31 8.97
N TRP A 286 -14.15 -2.91 8.46
CA TRP A 286 -13.43 -2.42 7.30
C TRP A 286 -14.26 -2.57 6.03
N CYS A 287 -14.31 -1.51 5.21
CA CYS A 287 -15.07 -1.42 3.95
C CYS A 287 -16.61 -1.58 4.06
N GLU A 288 -17.14 -1.96 5.21
CA GLU A 288 -18.57 -2.24 5.41
C GLU A 288 -19.50 -1.07 5.04
N PRO A 289 -19.18 0.22 5.30
CA PRO A 289 -20.04 1.32 4.87
C PRO A 289 -20.26 1.37 3.35
N GLY A 290 -19.23 1.00 2.57
CA GLY A 290 -19.34 0.88 1.12
C GLY A 290 -20.23 -0.29 0.68
N TYR A 291 -20.09 -1.45 1.34
CA TYR A 291 -20.92 -2.63 1.07
C TYR A 291 -22.39 -2.38 1.40
N ASP A 292 -22.66 -1.73 2.54
CA ASP A 292 -24.01 -1.37 2.95
C ASP A 292 -24.66 -0.34 2.02
N TRP A 293 -23.90 0.66 1.61
CA TRP A 293 -24.32 1.57 0.56
C TRP A 293 -24.65 0.83 -0.74
N GLY A 294 -23.77 -0.09 -1.18
CA GLY A 294 -23.97 -0.98 -2.32
C GLY A 294 -25.29 -1.74 -2.25
N ARG A 295 -25.68 -2.21 -1.06
CA ARG A 295 -26.96 -2.89 -0.78
C ARG A 295 -28.18 -1.96 -0.76
N GLY A 296 -28.00 -0.65 -0.64
CA GLY A 296 -29.07 0.34 -0.46
C GLY A 296 -29.44 0.57 1.02
N ALA A 297 -28.54 0.24 1.95
CA ALA A 297 -28.72 0.44 3.39
C ALA A 297 -28.25 1.82 3.88
N ALA A 298 -27.55 2.60 3.04
CA ALA A 298 -27.11 3.95 3.36
C ALA A 298 -27.33 4.91 2.17
N VAL A 299 -27.66 6.18 2.47
CA VAL A 299 -27.83 7.22 1.44
C VAL A 299 -26.49 7.85 1.08
N PHE A 300 -25.71 8.23 2.09
CA PHE A 300 -24.30 8.60 1.97
C PHE A 300 -23.44 7.52 2.64
N ALA A 301 -22.22 7.30 2.15
CA ALA A 301 -21.27 6.45 2.84
C ALA A 301 -19.80 6.81 2.56
N ASP A 302 -18.91 6.36 3.43
CA ASP A 302 -17.47 6.28 3.14
C ASP A 302 -17.19 4.98 2.38
N CYS A 303 -17.02 5.07 1.06
CA CYS A 303 -16.72 3.88 0.26
C CYS A 303 -15.25 3.85 -0.10
N HIS A 304 -14.57 2.73 0.15
CA HIS A 304 -13.20 2.50 -0.30
C HIS A 304 -13.06 2.67 -1.82
N SER A 305 -12.07 3.43 -2.27
CA SER A 305 -11.97 3.91 -3.66
C SER A 305 -11.92 2.80 -4.71
N TRP A 306 -11.28 1.67 -4.39
CA TRP A 306 -11.20 0.50 -5.28
C TRP A 306 -12.50 -0.30 -5.38
N GLY A 307 -13.44 -0.11 -4.45
CA GLY A 307 -14.73 -0.79 -4.43
C GLY A 307 -15.88 0.02 -4.99
N VAL A 308 -15.74 1.36 -5.11
CA VAL A 308 -16.85 2.26 -5.50
C VAL A 308 -17.60 1.77 -6.74
N LYS A 309 -16.86 1.35 -7.78
CA LYS A 309 -17.46 0.85 -9.02
C LYS A 309 -18.25 -0.45 -8.80
N GLY A 310 -17.70 -1.39 -8.02
CA GLY A 310 -18.35 -2.67 -7.73
C GLY A 310 -19.62 -2.48 -6.91
N GLU A 311 -19.55 -1.68 -5.84
CA GLU A 311 -20.72 -1.38 -5.02
C GLU A 311 -21.75 -0.55 -5.78
N GLY A 312 -21.30 0.39 -6.61
CA GLY A 312 -22.14 1.18 -7.49
C GLY A 312 -22.82 0.38 -8.60
N ASP A 313 -22.22 -0.73 -9.05
CA ASP A 313 -22.88 -1.66 -9.97
C ASP A 313 -24.10 -2.32 -9.32
N HIS A 314 -24.04 -2.65 -8.03
CA HIS A 314 -25.21 -3.15 -7.30
C HIS A 314 -26.36 -2.14 -7.22
N LEU A 315 -26.06 -0.84 -7.09
CA LEU A 315 -27.07 0.23 -7.23
C LEU A 315 -27.65 0.24 -8.65
N THR A 316 -26.77 0.21 -9.65
CA THR A 316 -27.16 0.29 -11.08
C THR A 316 -28.04 -0.90 -11.49
N GLU A 317 -27.78 -2.10 -10.96
CA GLU A 317 -28.61 -3.31 -11.15
C GLU A 317 -30.04 -3.13 -10.61
N ARG A 318 -30.22 -2.28 -9.59
CA ARG A 318 -31.54 -1.88 -9.07
C ARG A 318 -32.16 -0.70 -9.83
N GLY A 319 -31.47 -0.17 -10.84
CA GLY A 319 -31.88 1.03 -11.58
C GLY A 319 -31.64 2.32 -10.81
N GLU A 320 -30.75 2.30 -9.81
CA GLU A 320 -30.36 3.46 -9.03
C GLU A 320 -29.15 4.16 -9.65
N SER A 321 -28.95 5.42 -9.26
CA SER A 321 -27.86 6.28 -9.74
C SER A 321 -27.10 6.87 -8.58
N TYR A 322 -25.81 7.15 -8.78
CA TYR A 322 -24.95 7.65 -7.72
C TYR A 322 -23.90 8.64 -8.21
N ALA A 323 -23.31 9.35 -7.24
CA ALA A 323 -22.21 10.28 -7.44
C ALA A 323 -21.16 10.13 -6.33
N ILE A 324 -19.98 10.69 -6.59
CA ILE A 324 -18.98 10.98 -5.56
C ILE A 324 -19.01 12.48 -5.29
N MET A 325 -19.08 12.84 -4.02
CA MET A 325 -19.02 14.22 -3.57
C MET A 325 -17.69 14.50 -2.88
N PRO A 326 -17.12 15.71 -3.01
CA PRO A 326 -16.12 16.15 -2.05
C PRO A 326 -16.74 16.21 -0.65
N TRP A 327 -15.95 15.93 0.37
CA TRP A 327 -16.41 16.13 1.74
C TRP A 327 -16.62 17.64 1.99
N PRO A 328 -17.75 18.06 2.60
CA PRO A 328 -18.17 19.47 2.63
C PRO A 328 -17.20 20.38 3.36
N ALA A 329 -17.06 21.61 2.88
CA ALA A 329 -16.18 22.61 3.49
C ALA A 329 -16.73 23.12 4.83
N ALA A 330 -15.86 23.48 5.76
CA ALA A 330 -16.28 24.26 6.91
C ALA A 330 -16.89 25.59 6.47
N ASP A 331 -17.96 26.05 7.13
CA ASP A 331 -18.74 27.23 6.69
C ASP A 331 -17.86 28.49 6.51
N ARG A 332 -16.80 28.62 7.33
CA ARG A 332 -15.86 29.76 7.29
C ARG A 332 -14.96 29.79 6.05
N LEU A 333 -14.84 28.68 5.32
CA LEU A 333 -13.94 28.52 4.19
C LEU A 333 -14.64 28.75 2.84
N VAL A 334 -15.94 29.07 2.85
CA VAL A 334 -16.70 29.34 1.63
C VAL A 334 -17.25 30.75 1.67
N SER A 335 -17.03 31.50 0.60
CA SER A 335 -17.58 32.84 0.41
C SER A 335 -18.34 32.93 -0.90
N VAL A 336 -19.52 33.53 -0.88
CA VAL A 336 -20.32 33.81 -2.07
C VAL A 336 -20.44 35.32 -2.23
N ALA A 337 -19.88 35.84 -3.32
CA ALA A 337 -19.94 37.26 -3.64
C ALA A 337 -21.36 37.67 -4.06
N ALA A 338 -21.63 38.98 -4.08
CA ALA A 338 -22.95 39.52 -4.43
C ALA A 338 -23.39 39.19 -5.87
N ASP A 339 -22.44 38.89 -6.76
CA ASP A 339 -22.67 38.46 -8.14
C ASP A 339 -22.84 36.94 -8.30
N GLY A 340 -22.80 36.19 -7.20
CA GLY A 340 -22.92 34.72 -7.19
C GLY A 340 -21.59 33.99 -7.33
N THR A 341 -20.45 34.67 -7.47
CA THR A 341 -19.14 34.01 -7.53
C THR A 341 -18.84 33.30 -6.22
N VAL A 342 -18.59 31.98 -6.29
CA VAL A 342 -18.18 31.16 -5.15
C VAL A 342 -16.66 31.12 -5.06
N THR A 343 -16.11 31.28 -3.87
CA THR A 343 -14.67 31.15 -3.59
C THR A 343 -14.46 30.27 -2.38
N TYR A 344 -13.56 29.30 -2.51
CA TYR A 344 -13.09 28.46 -1.43
C TYR A 344 -11.72 28.97 -0.95
N ASP A 345 -11.55 29.03 0.36
CA ASP A 345 -10.25 29.31 0.97
C ASP A 345 -9.27 28.15 0.65
N PRO A 346 -8.00 28.40 0.31
CA PRO A 346 -7.02 27.35 0.01
C PRO A 346 -6.79 26.33 1.14
N ALA A 347 -7.18 26.67 2.38
CA ALA A 347 -7.17 25.75 3.50
C ALA A 347 -8.23 24.63 3.36
N TYR A 348 -9.26 24.80 2.54
CA TYR A 348 -10.19 23.71 2.21
C TYR A 348 -9.51 22.73 1.26
N GLN A 349 -9.31 21.50 1.70
CA GLN A 349 -8.71 20.45 0.90
C GLN A 349 -9.41 19.11 1.13
N GLN A 350 -9.33 18.22 0.14
CA GLN A 350 -9.67 16.81 0.33
C GLN A 350 -8.43 16.06 0.82
N VAL A 351 -8.62 15.06 1.69
CA VAL A 351 -7.49 14.30 2.23
C VAL A 351 -6.94 13.33 1.18
N ILE A 352 -5.66 13.48 0.84
CA ILE A 352 -4.95 12.57 -0.07
C ILE A 352 -3.70 12.07 0.63
N SER A 353 -3.80 10.83 1.08
CA SER A 353 -2.64 10.07 1.56
C SER A 353 -1.67 9.86 0.42
N VAL A 354 -0.44 10.30 0.61
CA VAL A 354 0.67 9.95 -0.25
C VAL A 354 1.07 8.51 0.07
N GLY A 355 0.67 7.57 -0.79
CA GLY A 355 1.03 6.16 -0.65
C GLY A 355 2.51 5.93 -0.96
N ASP A 356 2.81 4.99 -1.84
CA ASP A 356 4.17 4.80 -2.34
C ASP A 356 4.75 6.10 -2.89
N ILE A 357 5.94 6.45 -2.41
CA ILE A 357 6.58 7.73 -2.67
C ILE A 357 8.05 7.55 -3.00
N ASP A 358 8.61 8.48 -3.76
CA ASP A 358 9.99 8.39 -4.22
C ASP A 358 10.88 9.35 -3.42
N GLY A 359 12.15 9.01 -3.26
CA GLY A 359 13.16 9.88 -2.66
C GLY A 359 14.49 9.77 -3.41
N VAL A 360 15.45 10.63 -3.08
CA VAL A 360 16.81 10.56 -3.66
C VAL A 360 17.80 10.16 -2.58
N LEU A 361 18.57 9.10 -2.83
CA LEU A 361 19.55 8.61 -1.87
C LEU A 361 20.73 9.58 -1.72
N LYS A 362 21.32 9.64 -0.52
CA LYS A 362 22.62 10.26 -0.28
C LYS A 362 23.73 9.51 -1.01
N GLY A 363 24.87 10.17 -1.22
CA GLY A 363 26.06 9.56 -1.82
C GLY A 363 26.18 9.76 -3.33
N ILE A 364 25.24 10.47 -3.96
CA ILE A 364 25.33 10.91 -5.37
C ILE A 364 25.69 12.40 -5.45
N SER A 365 26.25 12.85 -6.58
CA SER A 365 26.68 14.24 -6.74
C SER A 365 25.51 15.20 -6.93
N PRO A 366 25.65 16.50 -6.60
CA PRO A 366 24.59 17.49 -6.83
C PRO A 366 24.12 17.59 -8.28
N GLU A 367 25.03 17.35 -9.24
CA GLU A 367 24.71 17.31 -10.67
C GLU A 367 23.88 16.09 -11.04
N MET A 368 24.18 14.92 -10.43
CA MET A 368 23.40 13.71 -10.64
C MET A 368 22.02 13.82 -9.98
N THR A 369 21.93 14.38 -8.77
CA THR A 369 20.65 14.70 -8.12
C THR A 369 19.80 15.59 -9.02
N LYS A 370 20.37 16.69 -9.52
CA LYS A 370 19.68 17.59 -10.44
C LYS A 370 19.14 16.85 -11.67
N LEU A 371 20.01 16.08 -12.34
CA LEU A 371 19.64 15.34 -13.55
C LEU A 371 18.54 14.31 -13.28
N ALA A 372 18.60 13.60 -12.15
CA ALA A 372 17.59 12.64 -11.72
C ALA A 372 16.22 13.30 -11.53
N LEU A 373 16.17 14.46 -10.89
CA LEU A 373 14.94 15.23 -10.68
C LEU A 373 14.36 15.79 -11.99
N GLU A 374 15.21 16.30 -12.89
CA GLU A 374 14.77 16.78 -14.22
C GLU A 374 14.22 15.63 -15.08
N CYS A 375 14.81 14.43 -14.96
CA CYS A 375 14.33 13.21 -15.61
C CYS A 375 13.01 12.73 -14.99
N TYR A 376 12.89 12.74 -13.66
CA TYR A 376 11.66 12.39 -12.94
C TYR A 376 10.47 13.24 -13.39
N ARG A 377 10.65 14.57 -13.38
CA ARG A 377 9.63 15.52 -13.84
C ARG A 377 9.24 15.24 -15.29
N THR A 378 10.23 15.09 -16.18
CA THR A 378 9.97 14.85 -17.61
C THR A 378 9.25 13.52 -17.84
N TYR A 379 9.62 12.46 -17.11
CA TYR A 379 8.99 11.16 -17.22
C TYR A 379 7.49 11.26 -16.91
N TRP A 380 7.15 11.79 -15.74
CA TRP A 380 5.77 11.78 -15.26
C TRP A 380 4.88 12.84 -15.91
N GLU A 381 5.40 14.02 -16.25
CA GLU A 381 4.65 14.97 -17.08
C GLU A 381 4.32 14.36 -18.45
N THR A 382 5.30 13.72 -19.11
CA THR A 382 5.05 13.05 -20.39
C THR A 382 4.04 11.92 -20.23
N TYR A 383 4.17 11.07 -19.20
CA TYR A 383 3.24 9.98 -18.94
C TYR A 383 1.79 10.48 -18.91
N TYR A 384 1.49 11.52 -18.11
CA TYR A 384 0.12 12.03 -17.97
C TYR A 384 -0.36 12.83 -19.20
N ILE A 385 0.52 13.56 -19.87
CA ILE A 385 0.19 14.22 -21.15
C ILE A 385 -0.20 13.19 -22.21
N GLU A 386 0.55 12.08 -22.32
CA GLU A 386 0.20 11.01 -23.24
C GLU A 386 -1.06 10.24 -22.80
N GLN A 387 -1.30 10.12 -21.50
CA GLN A 387 -2.54 9.53 -20.97
C GLN A 387 -3.76 10.37 -21.37
N ALA A 388 -3.67 11.69 -21.27
CA ALA A 388 -4.73 12.59 -21.75
C ALA A 388 -4.99 12.39 -23.25
N LYS A 389 -3.94 12.24 -24.07
CA LYS A 389 -4.08 11.96 -25.50
C LYS A 389 -4.77 10.63 -25.77
N GLN A 390 -4.45 9.58 -25.00
CA GLN A 390 -5.15 8.30 -25.08
C GLN A 390 -6.63 8.43 -24.72
N ALA A 391 -6.96 9.29 -23.76
CA ALA A 391 -8.34 9.65 -23.41
C ALA A 391 -9.03 10.59 -24.43
N GLY A 392 -8.35 10.96 -25.52
CA GLY A 392 -8.89 11.79 -26.58
C GLY A 392 -8.78 13.31 -26.35
N ALA A 393 -7.93 13.73 -25.41
CA ALA A 393 -7.68 15.14 -25.10
C ALA A 393 -6.23 15.54 -25.38
N GLU A 394 -6.02 16.67 -26.06
CA GLU A 394 -4.71 17.29 -26.17
C GLU A 394 -4.58 18.39 -25.12
N ILE A 395 -3.67 18.21 -24.16
CA ILE A 395 -3.37 19.20 -23.12
C ILE A 395 -2.03 19.89 -23.38
N ALA A 396 -1.95 21.18 -23.06
CA ALA A 396 -0.73 21.97 -23.18
C ALA A 396 0.12 21.94 -21.91
N SER A 397 -0.50 21.73 -20.75
CA SER A 397 0.16 21.61 -19.45
C SER A 397 -0.59 20.64 -18.51
N MET A 398 0.04 20.30 -17.40
CA MET A 398 -0.55 19.43 -16.37
C MET A 398 -1.73 20.08 -15.61
N ASP A 399 -1.87 21.41 -15.62
CA ASP A 399 -3.01 22.09 -15.00
C ASP A 399 -4.34 21.70 -15.67
N GLU A 400 -4.29 21.36 -16.97
CA GLU A 400 -5.47 20.94 -17.74
C GLU A 400 -5.78 19.45 -17.57
N TYR A 401 -4.84 18.66 -17.00
CA TYR A 401 -4.91 17.20 -17.02
C TYR A 401 -6.16 16.64 -16.36
N LYS A 402 -6.43 17.03 -15.10
CA LYS A 402 -7.58 16.50 -14.34
C LYS A 402 -8.90 16.78 -15.05
N ALA A 403 -9.11 18.02 -15.52
CA ALA A 403 -10.30 18.40 -16.27
C ALA A 403 -10.41 17.63 -17.62
N ALA A 404 -9.28 17.47 -18.32
CA ALA A 404 -9.24 16.81 -19.63
C ALA A 404 -9.62 15.32 -19.56
N VAL A 405 -9.22 14.60 -18.50
CA VAL A 405 -9.52 13.17 -18.33
C VAL A 405 -10.66 12.90 -17.35
N ALA A 406 -11.26 13.94 -16.75
CA ALA A 406 -12.30 13.81 -15.72
C ALA A 406 -13.44 12.90 -16.15
N LYS A 407 -13.91 13.02 -17.40
CA LYS A 407 -14.99 12.18 -17.94
C LYS A 407 -14.60 10.70 -18.00
N ASP A 408 -13.41 10.39 -18.48
CA ASP A 408 -12.90 9.01 -18.55
C ASP A 408 -12.76 8.42 -17.14
N GLN A 409 -12.19 9.19 -16.21
CA GLN A 409 -12.01 8.77 -14.82
C GLN A 409 -13.36 8.59 -14.11
N ALA A 410 -14.31 9.52 -14.25
CA ALA A 410 -15.66 9.38 -13.71
C ALA A 410 -16.35 8.10 -14.21
N ASN A 411 -16.21 7.77 -15.49
CA ASN A 411 -16.75 6.52 -16.05
C ASN A 411 -16.11 5.27 -15.44
N LYS A 412 -14.81 5.28 -15.12
CA LYS A 412 -14.14 4.16 -14.43
C LYS A 412 -14.71 3.92 -13.03
N PHE A 413 -15.11 4.98 -12.34
CA PHE A 413 -15.81 4.93 -11.06
C PHE A 413 -17.32 4.65 -11.19
N GLY A 414 -17.87 4.66 -12.41
CA GLY A 414 -19.25 4.30 -12.70
C GLY A 414 -20.31 5.33 -12.29
N VAL A 415 -19.89 6.55 -11.90
CA VAL A 415 -20.83 7.62 -11.53
C VAL A 415 -21.68 8.04 -12.73
N ASP A 416 -22.94 8.39 -12.48
CA ASP A 416 -23.93 8.61 -13.55
C ASP A 416 -23.83 10.02 -14.17
N ILE A 417 -22.83 10.20 -15.04
CA ILE A 417 -22.60 11.47 -15.76
C ILE A 417 -23.57 11.71 -16.92
N ASN A 418 -24.54 10.83 -17.16
CA ASN A 418 -25.53 10.97 -18.24
C ASN A 418 -26.97 11.06 -17.71
N LYS A 419 -27.15 11.24 -16.40
CA LYS A 419 -28.46 11.31 -15.76
C LYS A 419 -29.27 12.51 -16.23
N LEU A 420 -30.42 12.24 -16.83
CA LEU A 420 -31.43 13.25 -17.18
C LEU A 420 -32.69 13.04 -16.35
N VAL A 421 -33.17 14.11 -15.71
CA VAL A 421 -34.43 14.11 -14.96
C VAL A 421 -35.41 15.06 -15.64
N VAL A 422 -36.61 14.59 -15.94
CA VAL A 422 -37.65 15.39 -16.61
C VAL A 422 -38.74 15.76 -15.61
N ILE A 423 -38.98 17.06 -15.44
CA ILE A 423 -39.99 17.60 -14.53
C ILE A 423 -40.87 18.58 -15.31
N ASP A 424 -42.16 18.30 -15.37
CA ASP A 424 -43.15 19.08 -16.13
C ASP A 424 -42.72 19.36 -17.60
N GLY A 425 -41.98 18.41 -18.20
CA GLY A 425 -41.47 18.51 -19.58
C GLY A 425 -40.19 19.33 -19.75
N VAL A 426 -39.56 19.76 -18.65
CA VAL A 426 -38.23 20.39 -18.63
C VAL A 426 -37.18 19.35 -18.30
N GLU A 427 -36.13 19.25 -19.12
CA GLU A 427 -34.98 18.38 -18.87
C GLU A 427 -33.99 19.08 -17.92
N HIS A 428 -33.62 18.37 -16.85
CA HIS A 428 -32.57 18.75 -15.91
C HIS A 428 -31.40 17.78 -16.06
N ASP A 429 -30.25 18.31 -16.46
CA ASP A 429 -29.01 17.55 -16.68
C ASP A 429 -28.24 17.36 -15.37
N VAL A 430 -28.69 16.37 -14.58
CA VAL A 430 -28.04 16.00 -13.33
C VAL A 430 -26.67 15.36 -13.61
N GLY A 431 -26.51 14.69 -14.76
CA GLY A 431 -25.24 14.11 -15.17
C GLY A 431 -24.13 15.15 -15.33
N ALA A 432 -24.44 16.32 -15.89
CA ALA A 432 -23.51 17.44 -15.93
C ALA A 432 -23.10 17.91 -14.52
N GLN A 433 -24.04 17.96 -13.57
CA GLN A 433 -23.75 18.33 -12.18
C GLN A 433 -22.85 17.28 -11.49
N VAL A 434 -23.06 15.98 -11.77
CA VAL A 434 -22.18 14.89 -11.29
C VAL A 434 -20.76 15.10 -11.81
N LEU A 435 -20.59 15.38 -13.10
CA LEU A 435 -19.27 15.62 -13.68
C LEU A 435 -18.60 16.89 -13.11
N ASN A 436 -19.35 17.97 -12.89
CA ASN A 436 -18.83 19.19 -12.27
C ASN A 436 -18.34 18.92 -10.83
N ALA A 437 -19.12 18.18 -10.04
CA ALA A 437 -18.73 17.80 -8.68
C ALA A 437 -17.49 16.91 -8.67
N TRP A 438 -17.37 15.98 -9.63
CA TRP A 438 -16.19 15.16 -9.82
C TRP A 438 -14.94 15.99 -10.14
N ILE A 439 -15.04 16.93 -11.09
CA ILE A 439 -13.95 17.82 -11.46
C ILE A 439 -13.51 18.63 -10.23
N PHE A 440 -14.46 19.28 -9.55
CA PHE A 440 -14.19 20.06 -8.35
C PHE A 440 -13.52 19.20 -7.26
N ASN A 441 -14.01 18.00 -7.01
CA ASN A 441 -13.39 17.08 -6.06
C ASN A 441 -11.94 16.79 -6.45
N SER A 442 -11.70 16.44 -7.72
CA SER A 442 -10.38 16.11 -8.22
C SER A 442 -9.41 17.29 -8.11
N GLU A 443 -9.84 18.53 -8.39
CA GLU A 443 -9.00 19.73 -8.27
C GLU A 443 -8.56 19.99 -6.82
N ASN A 444 -9.38 19.60 -5.85
CA ASN A 444 -9.08 19.72 -4.41
C ASN A 444 -8.37 18.48 -3.82
N CYS A 445 -8.06 17.47 -4.64
CA CYS A 445 -7.25 16.31 -4.28
C CYS A 445 -5.77 16.60 -4.53
N ILE A 446 -5.08 17.15 -3.53
CA ILE A 446 -3.63 17.45 -3.58
C ILE A 446 -2.91 16.55 -2.57
N PRO A 447 -1.73 15.98 -2.89
CA PRO A 447 -0.88 15.22 -1.97
C PRO A 447 -0.55 15.95 -0.66
N ASN A 448 -1.40 15.81 0.37
CA ASN A 448 -1.36 16.64 1.58
C ASN A 448 -1.33 15.85 2.89
N ASN A 449 -1.47 14.53 2.85
CA ASN A 449 -1.42 13.69 4.05
C ASN A 449 -0.21 12.76 4.03
N VAL A 450 0.89 13.23 4.62
CA VAL A 450 2.16 12.49 4.80
C VAL A 450 2.23 11.70 6.12
N ALA A 451 1.16 11.72 6.93
CA ALA A 451 1.17 11.12 8.27
C ALA A 451 1.44 9.61 8.26
N GLY A 452 1.04 8.92 7.18
CA GLY A 452 1.35 7.50 6.97
C GLY A 452 2.85 7.27 6.80
N ASN A 453 3.50 8.04 5.94
CA ASN A 453 4.94 7.98 5.69
C ASN A 453 5.75 8.37 6.94
N LEU A 454 5.15 9.12 7.87
CA LEU A 454 5.77 9.49 9.16
C LEU A 454 5.46 8.51 10.30
N GLY A 455 4.68 7.45 10.06
CA GLY A 455 4.31 6.47 11.11
C GLY A 455 3.34 7.02 12.16
N LEU A 456 2.62 8.11 11.87
CA LEU A 456 1.74 8.79 12.83
C LEU A 456 0.29 8.29 12.76
N THR A 457 -0.12 7.73 11.61
CA THR A 457 -1.52 7.37 11.33
C THR A 457 -2.11 6.43 12.37
N LEU A 458 -1.44 5.33 12.72
CA LEU A 458 -1.97 4.35 13.68
C LEU A 458 -2.20 4.96 15.07
N THR A 459 -1.25 5.78 15.54
CA THR A 459 -1.39 6.48 16.82
C THR A 459 -2.59 7.43 16.81
N TRP A 460 -2.79 8.14 15.70
CA TRP A 460 -3.95 9.01 15.52
C TRP A 460 -5.26 8.23 15.42
N GLU A 461 -5.33 7.18 14.61
CA GLU A 461 -6.51 6.32 14.45
C GLU A 461 -6.97 5.73 15.79
N HIS A 462 -6.04 5.21 16.59
CA HIS A 462 -6.35 4.73 17.94
C HIS A 462 -6.90 5.84 18.85
N THR A 463 -6.41 7.07 18.68
CA THR A 463 -6.81 8.22 19.50
C THR A 463 -8.21 8.71 19.14
N ILE A 464 -8.50 8.92 17.85
CA ILE A 464 -9.84 9.33 17.39
C ILE A 464 -10.87 8.25 17.67
N ALA A 465 -10.58 7.00 17.32
CA ALA A 465 -11.54 5.92 17.42
C ALA A 465 -11.96 5.66 18.88
N LYS A 466 -10.99 5.52 19.78
CA LYS A 466 -11.28 5.31 21.21
C LYS A 466 -11.93 6.54 21.84
N GLY A 467 -11.53 7.74 21.42
CA GLY A 467 -12.08 9.00 21.92
C GLY A 467 -13.53 9.26 21.48
N LEU A 468 -13.92 8.84 20.27
CA LEU A 468 -15.30 8.89 19.79
C LEU A 468 -16.17 7.81 20.45
N MET A 469 -15.64 6.59 20.62
CA MET A 469 -16.38 5.46 21.20
C MET A 469 -16.44 5.48 22.74
N GLY A 470 -15.60 6.28 23.40
CA GLY A 470 -15.56 6.40 24.86
C GLY A 470 -15.12 5.11 25.56
N VAL A 471 -14.24 4.32 24.94
CA VAL A 471 -13.73 3.05 25.48
C VAL A 471 -12.38 3.21 26.16
N GLU A 472 -11.95 2.22 26.94
CA GLU A 472 -10.63 2.20 27.62
C GLU A 472 -10.34 3.45 28.48
N ALA A 473 -11.38 4.09 29.01
CA ALA A 473 -11.27 5.36 29.72
C ALA A 473 -10.64 6.51 28.89
N MET A 474 -10.64 6.38 27.56
CA MET A 474 -10.22 7.44 26.65
C MET A 474 -11.23 8.60 26.75
N PRO A 475 -10.77 9.83 27.02
CA PRO A 475 -11.65 10.99 26.99
C PRO A 475 -12.01 11.36 25.55
N ALA A 476 -12.89 12.36 25.39
CA ALA A 476 -13.21 12.94 24.10
C ALA A 476 -11.93 13.37 23.33
N TYR A 477 -11.98 13.30 21.99
CA TYR A 477 -10.81 13.50 21.12
C TYR A 477 -9.95 14.72 21.48
N GLU A 478 -10.56 15.88 21.73
CA GLU A 478 -9.87 17.12 22.08
C GLU A 478 -8.97 17.00 23.33
N VAL A 479 -9.38 16.18 24.29
CA VAL A 479 -8.58 15.88 25.50
C VAL A 479 -7.62 14.73 25.23
N ALA A 480 -8.06 13.72 24.47
CA ALA A 480 -7.27 12.53 24.19
C ALA A 480 -6.03 12.84 23.34
N ILE A 481 -6.16 13.66 22.29
CA ILE A 481 -5.05 14.03 21.41
C ILE A 481 -3.99 14.83 22.16
N GLU A 482 -4.41 15.73 23.05
CA GLU A 482 -3.49 16.50 23.89
C GLU A 482 -2.78 15.58 24.91
N ALA A 483 -3.52 14.68 25.56
CA ALA A 483 -2.96 13.74 26.53
C ALA A 483 -1.99 12.72 25.91
N ARG A 484 -2.13 12.44 24.61
CA ARG A 484 -1.32 11.48 23.86
C ARG A 484 -0.30 12.15 22.95
N LYS A 485 -0.17 13.48 23.00
CA LYS A 485 0.71 14.26 22.13
C LYS A 485 2.17 13.78 22.16
N SER A 486 2.65 13.36 23.33
CA SER A 486 4.02 12.84 23.46
C SER A 486 4.29 11.61 22.57
N LEU A 487 3.29 10.76 22.32
CA LEU A 487 3.45 9.60 21.43
C LEU A 487 3.76 10.00 19.97
N PHE A 488 3.37 11.21 19.57
CA PHE A 488 3.71 11.78 18.27
C PHE A 488 5.03 12.55 18.35
N ASP A 489 5.19 13.39 19.37
CA ASP A 489 6.37 14.23 19.54
C ASP A 489 7.64 13.38 19.68
N ASP A 490 7.58 12.24 20.37
CA ASP A 490 8.75 11.37 20.59
C ASP A 490 9.27 10.81 19.25
N VAL A 491 8.37 10.28 18.41
CA VAL A 491 8.69 9.77 17.06
C VAL A 491 9.26 10.88 16.17
N LEU A 492 8.64 12.06 16.19
CA LEU A 492 9.06 13.20 15.38
C LEU A 492 10.41 13.76 15.86
N ALA A 493 10.61 13.88 17.16
CA ALA A 493 11.84 14.45 17.73
C ALA A 493 13.05 13.53 17.52
N GLU A 494 12.87 12.21 17.67
CA GLU A 494 13.90 11.22 17.39
C GLU A 494 14.34 11.28 15.92
N THR A 495 13.39 11.21 15.00
CA THR A 495 13.68 11.29 13.56
C THR A 495 14.32 12.63 13.17
N ALA A 496 13.81 13.75 13.71
CA ALA A 496 14.39 15.07 13.45
C ALA A 496 15.83 15.19 13.96
N ALA A 497 16.15 14.59 15.11
CA ALA A 497 17.52 14.58 15.64
C ALA A 497 18.47 13.81 14.73
N ILE A 498 18.02 12.67 14.20
CA ILE A 498 18.78 11.84 13.24
C ILE A 498 19.03 12.60 11.94
N LEU A 499 17.97 13.16 11.34
CA LEU A 499 18.03 13.93 10.09
C LEU A 499 18.86 15.23 10.23
N GLY A 500 19.00 15.75 11.44
CA GLY A 500 19.86 16.91 11.74
C GLY A 500 21.36 16.63 11.71
N THR A 501 21.77 15.39 11.42
CA THR A 501 23.17 14.98 11.28
C THR A 501 23.52 14.58 9.84
N ASP A 502 24.81 14.45 9.53
CA ASP A 502 25.27 13.88 8.26
C ASP A 502 25.48 12.36 8.33
N GLU A 503 25.42 11.78 9.54
CA GLU A 503 25.72 10.37 9.79
C GLU A 503 24.51 9.49 9.47
N LEU A 504 24.78 8.27 8.99
CA LEU A 504 23.73 7.26 8.85
C LEU A 504 23.32 6.78 10.24
N ASN A 505 22.04 6.46 10.40
CA ASN A 505 21.53 5.85 11.62
C ASN A 505 21.17 4.39 11.37
N ASP A 506 21.72 3.53 12.21
CA ASP A 506 21.46 2.10 12.16
C ASP A 506 20.23 1.77 13.02
N ASN A 507 19.14 1.43 12.34
CA ASN A 507 17.90 0.96 12.94
C ASN A 507 17.50 -0.43 12.44
N GLN A 508 18.47 -1.20 11.94
CA GLN A 508 18.22 -2.54 11.42
C GLN A 508 18.58 -3.57 12.48
N ALA A 509 17.66 -4.49 12.76
CA ALA A 509 17.98 -5.61 13.62
C ALA A 509 18.88 -6.62 12.90
N PRO A 510 19.77 -7.32 13.61
CA PRO A 510 20.56 -8.40 13.03
C PRO A 510 19.71 -9.49 12.37
N VAL A 511 20.15 -9.96 11.21
CA VAL A 511 19.55 -11.12 10.53
C VAL A 511 20.14 -12.40 11.10
N ILE A 512 19.29 -13.25 11.67
CA ILE A 512 19.70 -14.50 12.33
C ILE A 512 19.37 -15.70 11.44
N THR A 513 20.37 -16.52 11.16
CA THR A 513 20.23 -17.82 10.50
C THR A 513 20.28 -18.93 11.54
N VAL A 514 19.29 -19.82 11.51
CA VAL A 514 19.19 -20.99 12.38
C VAL A 514 19.61 -22.24 11.61
N THR A 515 20.45 -23.08 12.22
CA THR A 515 20.91 -24.34 11.62
C THR A 515 20.59 -25.55 12.49
N GLY A 516 19.87 -26.50 11.89
CA GLY A 516 19.56 -27.79 12.48
C GLY A 516 18.47 -27.73 13.55
N THR A 517 18.43 -28.79 14.35
CA THR A 517 17.45 -29.00 15.43
C THR A 517 18.21 -29.52 16.64
N ILE A 518 17.80 -29.11 17.84
CA ILE A 518 18.36 -29.64 19.08
C ILE A 518 17.59 -30.90 19.45
N ILE A 519 18.30 -32.00 19.73
CA ILE A 519 17.70 -33.26 20.15
C ILE A 519 18.30 -33.64 21.50
N VAL A 520 17.46 -33.74 22.52
CA VAL A 520 17.87 -34.06 23.89
C VAL A 520 16.94 -35.11 24.50
N PRO A 521 17.43 -35.97 25.41
CA PRO A 521 16.56 -36.89 26.13
C PRO A 521 15.72 -36.17 27.20
N VAL A 522 14.63 -36.81 27.64
CA VAL A 522 13.87 -36.36 28.81
C VAL A 522 14.77 -36.20 30.04
N GLY A 523 14.67 -35.05 30.68
CA GLY A 523 15.37 -34.67 31.90
C GLY A 523 16.76 -34.05 31.67
N ASP A 524 17.15 -33.79 30.43
CA ASP A 524 18.47 -33.24 30.12
C ASP A 524 18.64 -31.77 30.55
N ASP A 525 19.89 -31.36 30.76
CA ASP A 525 20.28 -30.01 31.14
C ASP A 525 20.66 -29.18 29.91
N LEU A 526 19.79 -28.24 29.53
CA LEU A 526 19.97 -27.38 28.37
C LEU A 526 21.15 -26.39 28.51
N SER A 527 21.72 -26.21 29.70
CA SER A 527 22.90 -25.36 29.88
C SER A 527 24.17 -25.93 29.24
N ALA A 528 24.19 -27.23 28.92
CA ALA A 528 25.29 -27.90 28.24
C ALA A 528 25.18 -27.89 26.72
N VAL A 529 24.07 -27.40 26.16
CA VAL A 529 23.87 -27.28 24.70
C VAL A 529 24.76 -26.17 24.17
N ALA A 530 25.54 -26.48 23.12
CA ALA A 530 26.39 -25.51 22.43
C ALA A 530 25.57 -24.70 21.41
N TRP A 531 24.73 -23.81 21.92
CA TRP A 531 23.80 -22.99 21.15
C TRP A 531 24.48 -22.18 20.03
N GLU A 532 25.72 -21.76 20.24
CA GLU A 532 26.55 -21.03 19.28
C GLU A 532 26.77 -21.78 17.94
N ASN A 533 26.61 -23.10 17.93
CA ASN A 533 26.74 -23.92 16.71
C ASN A 533 25.46 -23.93 15.86
N HIS A 534 24.36 -23.41 16.39
CA HIS A 534 23.04 -23.47 15.80
C HIS A 534 22.54 -22.11 15.30
N PHE A 535 23.27 -21.04 15.62
CA PHE A 535 22.94 -19.69 15.20
C PHE A 535 24.14 -19.01 14.58
N SER A 536 23.90 -18.26 13.51
CA SER A 536 24.78 -17.19 13.05
C SER A 536 23.95 -15.92 12.88
N ALA A 537 24.53 -14.78 13.18
CA ALA A 537 23.89 -13.49 12.97
C ALA A 537 24.81 -12.54 12.23
N GLU A 538 24.23 -11.74 11.34
CA GLU A 538 24.91 -10.69 10.60
C GLU A 538 24.06 -9.43 10.65
N ASP A 539 24.70 -8.31 10.92
CA ASP A 539 24.12 -6.99 10.80
C ASP A 539 24.90 -6.19 9.75
N GLY A 540 24.22 -5.31 9.04
CA GLY A 540 24.83 -4.59 7.92
C GLY A 540 25.80 -3.48 8.33
N PHE A 541 25.66 -2.93 9.54
CA PHE A 541 26.59 -1.93 10.10
C PHE A 541 27.71 -2.60 10.91
N ASP A 542 27.38 -3.67 11.63
CA ASP A 542 28.30 -4.36 12.53
C ASP A 542 29.03 -5.57 11.91
N GLY A 543 28.54 -6.05 10.77
CA GLY A 543 29.01 -7.26 10.10
C GLY A 543 28.61 -8.54 10.82
N VAL A 544 29.41 -9.60 10.65
CA VAL A 544 29.18 -10.89 11.30
C VAL A 544 29.34 -10.76 12.82
N MET A 545 28.31 -11.18 13.54
CA MET A 545 28.26 -11.15 15.01
C MET A 545 28.82 -12.44 15.62
N ASP A 546 29.31 -12.35 16.86
CA ASP A 546 29.76 -13.52 17.62
C ASP A 546 28.56 -14.33 18.14
N PRO A 547 28.35 -15.58 17.69
CA PRO A 547 27.25 -16.42 18.14
C PRO A 547 27.21 -16.66 19.65
N ALA A 548 28.36 -16.54 20.35
CA ALA A 548 28.44 -16.70 21.80
C ALA A 548 27.78 -15.56 22.58
N LEU A 549 27.45 -14.43 21.93
CA LEU A 549 26.77 -13.29 22.54
C LEU A 549 25.23 -13.40 22.44
N ALA A 550 24.71 -14.45 21.82
CA ALA A 550 23.27 -14.69 21.76
C ALA A 550 22.68 -14.87 23.17
N ALA A 551 21.63 -14.11 23.48
CA ALA A 551 20.81 -14.38 24.66
C ALA A 551 19.81 -15.50 24.33
N ILE A 552 19.96 -16.65 24.99
CA ILE A 552 19.11 -17.83 24.76
C ILE A 552 18.01 -17.92 25.82
N ASP A 553 16.76 -17.92 25.36
CA ASP A 553 15.56 -18.13 26.16
C ASP A 553 15.02 -19.54 25.91
N VAL A 554 15.12 -20.39 26.93
CA VAL A 554 14.61 -21.78 26.94
C VAL A 554 13.38 -21.95 27.83
N THR A 555 12.76 -20.86 28.30
CA THR A 555 11.66 -20.93 29.27
C THR A 555 10.43 -21.68 28.74
N GLY A 556 10.27 -21.75 27.41
CA GLY A 556 9.23 -22.52 26.74
C GLY A 556 9.55 -24.01 26.53
N VAL A 557 10.74 -24.50 26.91
CA VAL A 557 11.18 -25.88 26.71
C VAL A 557 10.95 -26.70 27.99
N ASP A 558 10.00 -27.63 27.95
CA ASP A 558 9.78 -28.59 29.04
C ASP A 558 10.62 -29.86 28.80
N THR A 559 11.78 -29.95 29.45
CA THR A 559 12.62 -31.15 29.35
C THR A 559 12.08 -32.33 30.13
N ALA A 560 11.06 -32.17 30.98
CA ALA A 560 10.49 -33.28 31.76
C ALA A 560 9.51 -34.14 30.95
N THR A 561 9.05 -33.65 29.81
CA THR A 561 8.05 -34.30 28.97
C THR A 561 8.59 -34.46 27.55
N ALA A 562 8.41 -35.64 26.96
CA ALA A 562 8.76 -35.82 25.55
C ALA A 562 7.83 -34.97 24.66
N GLY A 563 8.39 -34.27 23.69
CA GLY A 563 7.66 -33.31 22.88
C GLY A 563 8.58 -32.42 22.03
N ALA A 564 7.95 -31.65 21.14
CA ALA A 564 8.61 -30.63 20.35
C ALA A 564 8.37 -29.26 21.00
N TYR A 565 9.46 -28.56 21.27
CA TYR A 565 9.47 -27.25 21.92
C TYR A 565 10.28 -26.26 21.09
N LYS A 566 10.25 -24.98 21.49
CA LYS A 566 11.04 -23.93 20.86
C LYS A 566 11.88 -23.20 21.88
N ALA A 567 13.15 -23.00 21.55
CA ALA A 567 14.03 -22.05 22.23
C ALA A 567 14.22 -20.82 21.34
N LYS A 568 14.40 -19.66 21.94
CA LYS A 568 14.55 -18.39 21.23
C LYS A 568 15.93 -17.79 21.48
N ALA A 569 16.65 -17.48 20.40
CA ALA A 569 17.87 -16.70 20.47
C ALA A 569 17.57 -15.22 20.18
N THR A 570 18.24 -14.33 20.91
CA THR A 570 18.20 -12.87 20.68
C THR A 570 19.63 -12.36 20.48
N PHE A 571 19.86 -11.66 19.38
CA PHE A 571 21.10 -10.94 19.10
C PHE A 571 20.83 -9.45 19.16
N THR A 572 21.70 -8.70 19.84
CA THR A 572 21.61 -7.24 19.95
C THR A 572 22.87 -6.63 19.36
N ASP A 573 22.70 -5.73 18.41
CA ASP A 573 23.81 -5.02 17.74
C ASP A 573 24.38 -3.89 18.62
N LYS A 574 25.34 -3.12 18.09
CA LYS A 574 25.95 -1.98 18.81
C LYS A 574 25.02 -0.77 18.91
N SER A 575 24.00 -0.70 18.07
CA SER A 575 22.98 0.34 18.02
C SER A 575 21.77 0.00 18.91
N GLU A 576 21.85 -1.11 19.64
CA GLU A 576 20.82 -1.66 20.53
C GLU A 576 19.57 -2.20 19.81
N ASN A 577 19.62 -2.44 18.49
CA ASN A 577 18.55 -3.15 17.79
C ASN A 577 18.64 -4.65 18.07
N ALA A 578 17.49 -5.30 18.29
CA ALA A 578 17.42 -6.71 18.67
C ALA A 578 16.73 -7.55 17.59
N GLY A 579 17.46 -8.54 17.08
CA GLY A 579 16.92 -9.60 16.22
C GLY A 579 16.60 -10.85 17.04
N THR A 580 15.54 -11.58 16.68
CA THR A 580 15.19 -12.85 17.34
C THR A 580 14.92 -13.97 16.34
N ALA A 581 15.32 -15.20 16.68
CA ALA A 581 14.97 -16.40 15.92
C ALA A 581 14.68 -17.58 16.86
N GLU A 582 13.86 -18.51 16.40
CA GLU A 582 13.49 -19.71 17.15
C GLU A 582 14.15 -20.96 16.56
N ILE A 583 14.58 -21.88 17.41
CA ILE A 583 15.04 -23.22 17.03
C ILE A 583 14.18 -24.28 17.70
N ASP A 584 13.90 -25.35 16.96
CA ASP A 584 13.19 -26.50 17.49
C ASP A 584 14.09 -27.31 18.44
N VAL A 585 13.51 -27.68 19.57
CA VAL A 585 14.09 -28.56 20.58
C VAL A 585 13.21 -29.78 20.73
N ILE A 586 13.70 -30.93 20.26
CA ILE A 586 13.04 -32.22 20.40
C ILE A 586 13.52 -32.86 21.68
N VAL A 587 12.58 -33.06 22.60
CA VAL A 587 12.79 -33.84 23.82
C VAL A 587 12.22 -35.23 23.56
N TYR A 588 13.06 -36.27 23.54
CA TYR A 588 12.62 -37.65 23.30
C TYR A 588 12.78 -38.52 24.56
N ASP A 589 11.95 -39.56 24.70
CA ASP A 589 12.09 -40.54 25.78
C ASP A 589 13.14 -41.60 25.40
N PRO A 590 14.35 -41.61 25.99
CA PRO A 590 15.37 -42.61 25.69
C PRO A 590 15.00 -44.02 26.18
N ALA A 591 13.99 -44.14 27.05
CA ALA A 591 13.48 -45.44 27.51
C ALA A 591 12.37 -45.99 26.61
N ASN A 592 11.94 -45.25 25.57
CA ASN A 592 10.94 -45.74 24.62
C ASN A 592 11.46 -46.99 23.88
N THR A 593 10.70 -48.08 23.95
CA THR A 593 10.99 -49.33 23.22
C THR A 593 9.90 -49.66 22.19
N VAL A 594 8.98 -48.74 21.93
CA VAL A 594 7.86 -48.93 21.01
C VAL A 594 8.27 -48.40 19.63
N ALA A 595 8.16 -49.26 18.62
CA ALA A 595 8.40 -48.86 17.24
C ALA A 595 7.46 -47.72 16.80
N PRO A 596 7.94 -46.79 15.98
CA PRO A 596 7.12 -45.70 15.48
C PRO A 596 5.95 -46.21 14.63
N THR A 597 4.88 -45.43 14.58
CA THR A 597 3.79 -45.63 13.62
C THR A 597 4.26 -45.08 12.27
N LEU A 598 4.17 -45.88 11.21
CA LEU A 598 4.44 -45.47 9.84
C LEU A 598 3.30 -45.95 8.94
N THR A 599 2.59 -45.02 8.32
CA THR A 599 1.51 -45.30 7.36
C THR A 599 1.71 -44.49 6.09
N VAL A 600 1.23 -45.04 4.98
CA VAL A 600 1.33 -44.43 3.65
C VAL A 600 -0.03 -43.91 3.20
N VAL A 601 -0.02 -42.99 2.23
CA VAL A 601 -1.23 -42.49 1.57
C VAL A 601 -1.83 -43.55 0.64
N ASP A 602 -3.11 -43.40 0.27
CA ASP A 602 -3.77 -44.34 -0.65
C ASP A 602 -3.25 -44.24 -2.10
N GLU A 603 -2.78 -43.06 -2.51
CA GLU A 603 -2.25 -42.80 -3.85
C GLU A 603 -0.72 -42.99 -3.86
N LEU A 604 -0.30 -44.16 -4.32
CA LEU A 604 1.10 -44.56 -4.38
C LEU A 604 1.82 -43.97 -5.61
N PRO A 605 3.16 -43.84 -5.58
CA PRO A 605 3.94 -43.22 -6.66
C PRO A 605 3.78 -43.92 -8.01
N THR A 606 3.41 -43.14 -9.02
CA THR A 606 3.64 -43.48 -10.44
C THR A 606 4.78 -42.59 -10.96
N ILE A 607 5.82 -43.20 -11.52
CA ILE A 607 7.00 -42.50 -12.03
C ILE A 607 7.22 -42.78 -13.51
N ALA A 608 7.69 -41.76 -14.23
CA ALA A 608 8.04 -41.90 -15.64
C ALA A 608 9.29 -42.76 -15.82
N MET A 609 9.34 -43.50 -16.93
CA MET A 609 10.53 -44.23 -17.35
C MET A 609 11.74 -43.27 -17.46
N ASP A 610 12.90 -43.76 -17.04
CA ASP A 610 14.18 -43.03 -16.95
C ASP A 610 14.20 -41.85 -15.94
N ALA A 611 13.21 -41.75 -15.05
CA ALA A 611 13.23 -40.76 -13.96
C ALA A 611 14.39 -40.99 -12.97
N ASP A 612 14.89 -39.90 -12.37
CA ASP A 612 15.91 -39.95 -11.33
C ASP A 612 15.28 -40.33 -9.98
N ALA A 613 15.47 -41.59 -9.58
CA ALA A 613 14.96 -42.12 -8.32
C ALA A 613 15.47 -41.36 -7.07
N SER A 614 16.63 -40.69 -7.16
CA SER A 614 17.19 -39.92 -6.05
C SER A 614 16.55 -38.55 -5.86
N ALA A 615 15.83 -38.06 -6.88
CA ALA A 615 15.09 -36.80 -6.83
C ALA A 615 13.64 -36.97 -6.34
N ILE A 616 13.19 -38.21 -6.09
CA ILE A 616 11.84 -38.48 -5.59
C ILE A 616 11.75 -38.09 -4.11
N ASP A 617 10.82 -37.20 -3.80
CA ASP A 617 10.46 -36.89 -2.40
C ASP A 617 9.51 -37.96 -1.85
N TRP A 618 10.10 -38.98 -1.23
CA TRP A 618 9.38 -40.10 -0.63
C TRP A 618 8.47 -39.70 0.53
N THR A 619 8.66 -38.52 1.13
CA THR A 619 7.85 -38.06 2.26
C THR A 619 6.42 -37.71 1.84
N THR A 620 6.20 -37.40 0.56
CA THR A 620 4.87 -37.14 -0.01
C THR A 620 3.95 -38.37 0.07
N TYR A 621 4.51 -39.57 0.07
CA TYR A 621 3.77 -40.84 0.15
C TYR A 621 3.54 -41.35 1.58
N VAL A 622 3.97 -40.58 2.58
CA VAL A 622 3.81 -40.93 4.00
C VAL A 622 2.59 -40.18 4.57
N ALA A 623 1.57 -40.93 5.00
CA ALA A 623 0.40 -40.37 5.65
C ALA A 623 0.70 -39.97 7.10
N GLU A 624 1.40 -40.83 7.84
CA GLU A 624 1.77 -40.59 9.24
C GLU A 624 3.10 -41.26 9.56
N ALA A 625 3.98 -40.55 10.26
CA ALA A 625 5.21 -41.09 10.84
C ALA A 625 5.39 -40.49 12.24
N LYS A 626 5.09 -41.25 13.30
CA LYS A 626 5.15 -40.74 14.68
C LYS A 626 5.75 -41.72 15.67
N ASP A 627 6.46 -41.21 16.66
CA ASP A 627 6.91 -42.02 17.81
C ASP A 627 5.75 -42.30 18.80
N ALA A 628 6.04 -43.03 19.88
CA ALA A 628 5.06 -43.36 20.90
C ALA A 628 4.58 -42.15 21.73
N SER A 629 5.35 -41.06 21.73
CA SER A 629 5.02 -39.79 22.39
C SER A 629 4.22 -38.85 21.48
N GLY A 630 4.06 -39.21 20.21
CA GLY A 630 3.39 -38.40 19.20
C GLY A 630 4.30 -37.40 18.48
N LEU A 631 5.63 -37.47 18.65
CA LEU A 631 6.60 -36.68 17.89
C LEU A 631 6.50 -37.03 16.41
N ASP A 632 6.48 -36.01 15.55
CA ASP A 632 6.52 -36.18 14.11
C ASP A 632 7.93 -36.60 13.65
N LEU A 633 8.00 -37.70 12.91
CA LEU A 633 9.22 -38.30 12.38
C LEU A 633 9.24 -38.29 10.85
N LYS A 634 8.30 -37.61 10.18
CA LYS A 634 8.14 -37.67 8.72
C LYS A 634 9.41 -37.25 7.97
N ALA A 635 10.15 -36.27 8.50
CA ALA A 635 11.43 -35.83 7.96
C ALA A 635 12.58 -36.86 8.09
N LEU A 636 12.40 -37.91 8.90
CA LEU A 636 13.39 -38.99 9.12
C LEU A 636 13.11 -40.24 8.27
N VAL A 637 12.07 -40.23 7.43
CA VAL A 637 11.73 -41.36 6.57
C VAL A 637 12.76 -41.50 5.45
N VAL A 638 13.27 -42.71 5.26
CA VAL A 638 14.23 -43.06 4.21
C VAL A 638 13.63 -44.16 3.35
N ALA A 639 13.74 -44.02 2.03
CA ALA A 639 13.35 -45.05 1.08
C ALA A 639 14.55 -45.90 0.64
N ASP A 640 14.37 -47.22 0.62
CA ASP A 640 15.28 -48.15 -0.04
C ASP A 640 14.87 -48.31 -1.51
N VAL A 641 15.58 -47.60 -2.38
CA VAL A 641 15.38 -47.62 -3.84
C VAL A 641 16.28 -48.62 -4.57
N SER A 642 16.98 -49.51 -3.84
CA SER A 642 17.96 -50.43 -4.44
C SER A 642 17.38 -51.41 -5.45
N VAL A 643 16.07 -51.67 -5.38
CA VAL A 643 15.33 -52.58 -6.27
C VAL A 643 14.48 -51.85 -7.31
N LEU A 644 14.44 -50.51 -7.28
CA LEU A 644 13.67 -49.70 -8.24
C LEU A 644 14.49 -49.53 -9.53
N ASP A 645 14.01 -50.12 -10.64
CA ASP A 645 14.60 -49.94 -11.96
C ASP A 645 13.72 -49.00 -12.79
N THR A 646 14.10 -47.73 -12.84
CA THR A 646 13.35 -46.71 -13.59
C THR A 646 13.47 -46.87 -15.11
N SER A 647 14.37 -47.71 -15.61
CA SER A 647 14.56 -47.92 -17.06
C SER A 647 13.60 -48.94 -17.68
N MET A 648 12.83 -49.64 -16.86
CA MET A 648 11.91 -50.68 -17.30
C MET A 648 10.52 -50.49 -16.67
N PRO A 649 9.46 -50.33 -17.49
CA PRO A 649 8.09 -50.24 -16.99
C PRO A 649 7.68 -51.53 -16.27
N ASP A 650 7.44 -51.44 -14.97
CA ASP A 650 6.97 -52.51 -14.09
C ASP A 650 6.50 -51.92 -12.73
N LEU A 651 6.01 -52.79 -11.85
CA LEU A 651 5.77 -52.48 -10.44
C LEU A 651 6.95 -52.91 -9.58
N TYR A 652 7.55 -51.97 -8.84
CA TYR A 652 8.69 -52.22 -7.98
C TYR A 652 8.34 -52.03 -6.50
N PRO A 653 8.73 -52.95 -5.61
CA PRO A 653 8.52 -52.78 -4.17
C PRO A 653 9.59 -51.85 -3.58
N VAL A 654 9.20 -50.68 -3.08
CA VAL A 654 10.11 -49.78 -2.34
C VAL A 654 9.79 -49.85 -0.86
N THR A 655 10.82 -50.04 -0.03
CA THR A 655 10.63 -50.06 1.43
C THR A 655 10.89 -48.67 2.00
N LEU A 656 9.88 -48.08 2.63
CA LEU A 656 10.04 -46.88 3.45
C LEU A 656 10.35 -47.30 4.88
N THR A 657 11.38 -46.71 5.48
CA THR A 657 11.79 -46.96 6.87
C THR A 657 11.90 -45.66 7.63
N VAL A 658 11.40 -45.64 8.86
CA VAL A 658 11.60 -44.53 9.80
C VAL A 658 12.23 -45.07 11.08
N THR A 659 13.20 -44.32 11.61
CA THR A 659 13.84 -44.60 12.90
C THR A 659 13.53 -43.44 13.84
N ASP A 660 12.97 -43.73 15.01
CA ASP A 660 12.72 -42.70 16.03
C ASP A 660 14.03 -42.27 16.72
N TYR A 661 13.97 -41.22 17.54
CA TYR A 661 15.13 -40.70 18.27
C TYR A 661 15.68 -41.64 19.35
N ALA A 662 14.90 -42.65 19.78
CA ALA A 662 15.32 -43.70 20.70
C ALA A 662 15.95 -44.91 19.99
N GLY A 663 15.94 -44.94 18.65
CA GLY A 663 16.51 -45.98 17.80
C GLY A 663 15.55 -47.12 17.44
N ASN A 664 14.24 -47.00 17.71
CA ASN A 664 13.25 -47.96 17.28
C ASN A 664 12.87 -47.72 15.81
N THR A 665 12.67 -48.80 15.05
CA THR A 665 12.41 -48.71 13.61
C THR A 665 11.05 -49.27 13.22
N ALA A 666 10.44 -48.67 12.20
CA ALA A 666 9.29 -49.22 11.49
C ALA A 666 9.53 -49.13 9.98
N SER A 667 9.04 -50.13 9.25
CA SER A 667 9.15 -50.18 7.79
C SER A 667 7.83 -50.60 7.16
N VAL A 668 7.54 -50.04 5.99
CA VAL A 668 6.38 -50.38 5.16
C VAL A 668 6.84 -50.51 3.70
N GLU A 669 6.34 -51.51 3.01
CA GLU A 669 6.59 -51.70 1.57
C GLU A 669 5.46 -51.02 0.78
N ILE A 670 5.83 -50.24 -0.23
CA ILE A 670 4.92 -49.62 -1.19
C ILE A 670 5.22 -50.12 -2.61
N GLU A 671 4.19 -50.22 -3.44
CA GLU A 671 4.35 -50.49 -4.86
C GLU A 671 4.55 -49.17 -5.62
N VAL A 672 5.64 -49.09 -6.38
CA VAL A 672 5.97 -47.96 -7.26
C VAL A 672 5.76 -48.39 -8.70
N GLU A 673 4.89 -47.71 -9.44
CA GLU A 673 4.63 -48.02 -10.85
C GLU A 673 5.54 -47.19 -11.76
N VAL A 674 6.38 -47.85 -12.56
CA VAL A 674 7.13 -47.20 -13.63
C VAL A 674 6.34 -47.32 -14.93
N VAL A 675 6.03 -46.18 -15.56
CA VAL A 675 5.24 -46.14 -16.79
C VAL A 675 5.98 -45.47 -17.93
N VAL A 676 5.68 -45.90 -19.16
CA VAL A 676 6.08 -45.14 -20.36
C VAL A 676 5.13 -43.96 -20.48
N GLU A 677 5.65 -42.74 -20.62
CA GLU A 677 4.85 -41.54 -20.92
C GLU A 677 3.99 -41.70 -22.18
#